data_AF-A0AAV7JTQ9-F1
#
_entry.id   AF-A0AAV7JTQ9-F1
#
_cell.length_a   1.000
_cell.length_b   1.000
_cell.length_c   1.000
_cell.angle_alpha   90.00
_cell.angle_beta   90.00
_cell.angle_gamma   90.00
#
_symmetry.space_group_name_H-M   'P 1'
#
loop_
_entity.id
_entity.type
_entity.pdbx_description
1 polymer ?
#
loop_
_entity_poly.entity_id
_entity_poly.type
_entity_poly.pdbx_seq_one_letter_code
_entity_poly.pdbx_strand_id
1 'polypeptide(L)'
;MSWAWTVIAVTAPTRDSALAFQAELVIRQKKGIINRETAIITVDDPKPRIGSGSATLNALLLVSELLSSKAGFKIMRTEVFQTARVLILHAGRLFPFASCGRAFSTLPLKNHLTNAPNLLTEYSELPCEIDQLISFLQNYLCHNAGPGVWVCSTGMVLHLSADRVALDLTDMTGVKIFATKADPSYAKDHGVCRLSSSDPEVVEDILFQVDDLKECIMEDGTVPLISGVVFLSHQFVEKLLSLHAIPPLDACTYIGLDSGAQPLSISLFFDILRCMTYSVKLDQFIESTSTLRNRFEFDPISPLTETIKKARAILWRELRSTRLTACLLPGVEHKYPLLIANELLSVYRQIAPQHTHSRVVVIDSPVDIELDNQTFKTSLSIENAKLEEKDHSFPVVSTIENCILINSRLEGQVSIGEGSLVLHCHIEGNLQFGKRNILIELEPTIFQPYDNISSYPAVFPDDIMLQQVLLKFLPEKQPTPVCTSLLTVFGIYDNLILPVNDVTATFLNKPWEMFFSRTGIIPDDLWGLDIEADKKFLFKAKLFPVALLEGESMLSFITWLIGVNDRDLVSKWRDQWRMSMEQVLRHVSYAKTMDNRRNLTFQIGLEEMSEALVNGSPRYFLSFFRGSFHEGREVEVLKKLDEVASSLDDVIILCRVFSCIADVLGIMAGEAGGIRGGPAANANWNHAFSLIQQGKYRNAVRELASERNDWLDRPDRNLRASRHYERAAQILTSIGVLSVKQFIKGSSSGRIEIGKTLKVTCASRIDWAGGWSDTPPITYEIGGAVLDFAIEIEGRKPIVVFVKRIPEYKLELVESDGESEKEIICTELQEISDYNQPYAFASLLKACFVCTGILEYPSTRSLAHQLRDKLDSGVRVVSITYLPQGSGLGTSSILAGAILAGLWRLTGVMHDNLSLSHAVLHLEQLLTTGGGWQDQCGGIFPGAKLSSTSKGLPLKITVEEILISEEIIDKFNRHFVLVYTGKTRLARNLLQDVLRNWHARLPAIVLNVNDLALNARASVEALRNGDFVKLGKCLSMSGMHKLIMAPGSMPLRIELFIDQVKDDLLGYQMAGAGGGGFMILLTKEPNQQEKMNTILGNIPEMSGARVYPAVFSRTGLEYEILD
;
A
#
# COMPACT_ATOMS: atom_id res chain seq x y z
N MET A 1 -23.45 6.84 -0.58
CA MET A 1 -22.82 5.55 -0.19
C MET A 1 -22.15 4.98 -1.42
N SER A 2 -20.92 4.48 -1.30
CA SER A 2 -20.25 3.75 -2.38
C SER A 2 -20.99 2.44 -2.65
N TRP A 3 -21.02 2.01 -3.92
CA TRP A 3 -21.59 0.73 -4.31
C TRP A 3 -20.78 -0.43 -3.70
N ALA A 4 -21.46 -1.45 -3.15
CA ALA A 4 -20.81 -2.63 -2.54
C ALA A 4 -21.70 -3.88 -2.64
N TRP A 5 -21.05 -5.06 -2.64
CA TRP A 5 -21.69 -6.37 -2.57
C TRP A 5 -22.30 -6.62 -1.19
N THR A 6 -23.49 -7.21 -1.13
CA THR A 6 -24.10 -7.70 0.11
C THR A 6 -23.47 -9.03 0.53
N VAL A 7 -23.27 -9.94 -0.44
CA VAL A 7 -22.65 -11.26 -0.22
C VAL A 7 -21.73 -11.61 -1.39
N ILE A 8 -20.56 -12.15 -1.09
CA ILE A 8 -19.70 -12.85 -2.05
C ILE A 8 -19.62 -14.32 -1.62
N ALA A 9 -20.13 -15.21 -2.46
CA ALA A 9 -20.08 -16.65 -2.30
C ALA A 9 -19.07 -17.26 -3.28
N VAL A 10 -18.16 -18.11 -2.82
CA VAL A 10 -17.22 -18.83 -3.70
C VAL A 10 -17.49 -20.33 -3.62
N THR A 11 -17.86 -20.95 -4.74
CA THR A 11 -18.05 -22.40 -4.79
C THR A 11 -16.71 -23.11 -4.93
N ALA A 12 -16.53 -24.22 -4.23
CA ALA A 12 -15.30 -24.99 -4.20
C ALA A 12 -15.57 -26.48 -4.45
N PRO A 13 -14.69 -27.19 -5.18
CA PRO A 13 -14.95 -28.57 -5.59
C PRO A 13 -14.85 -29.59 -4.44
N THR A 14 -14.22 -29.21 -3.33
CA THR A 14 -14.04 -30.05 -2.14
C THR A 14 -14.13 -29.21 -0.86
N ARG A 15 -14.45 -29.86 0.26
CA ARG A 15 -14.42 -29.26 1.60
C ARG A 15 -13.07 -28.60 1.92
N ASP A 16 -11.96 -29.26 1.60
CA ASP A 16 -10.62 -28.73 1.89
C ASP A 16 -10.34 -27.43 1.11
N SER A 17 -10.73 -27.38 -0.16
CA SER A 17 -10.64 -26.15 -0.95
C SER A 17 -11.58 -25.05 -0.43
N ALA A 18 -12.79 -25.40 0.03
CA ALA A 18 -13.72 -24.41 0.60
C ALA A 18 -13.14 -23.76 1.86
N LEU A 19 -12.52 -24.54 2.75
CA LEU A 19 -11.88 -24.03 3.96
C LEU A 19 -10.67 -23.14 3.63
N ALA A 20 -9.81 -23.55 2.69
CA ALA A 20 -8.68 -22.76 2.25
C ALA A 20 -9.12 -21.43 1.60
N PHE A 21 -10.11 -21.47 0.71
CA PHE A 21 -10.67 -20.28 0.06
C PHE A 21 -11.34 -19.34 1.08
N GLN A 22 -12.01 -19.88 2.10
CA GLN A 22 -12.62 -19.07 3.15
C GLN A 22 -11.55 -18.29 3.93
N ALA A 23 -10.44 -18.96 4.29
CA ALA A 23 -9.32 -18.31 4.97
C ALA A 23 -8.74 -17.16 4.11
N GLU A 24 -8.54 -17.40 2.82
CA GLU A 24 -8.06 -16.38 1.87
C GLU A 24 -8.99 -15.17 1.73
N LEU A 25 -10.31 -15.39 1.67
CA LEU A 25 -11.29 -14.31 1.59
C LEU A 25 -11.34 -13.49 2.90
N VAL A 26 -11.20 -14.16 4.05
CA VAL A 26 -11.15 -13.48 5.36
C VAL A 26 -9.90 -12.60 5.46
N ILE A 27 -8.75 -13.05 4.96
CA ILE A 27 -7.52 -12.25 4.91
C ILE A 27 -7.75 -11.00 4.04
N ARG A 28 -8.32 -11.16 2.83
CA ARG A 28 -8.65 -10.05 1.93
C ARG A 28 -9.63 -9.05 2.52
N GLN A 29 -10.62 -9.53 3.27
CA GLN A 29 -11.57 -8.65 3.96
C GLN A 29 -10.92 -7.88 5.12
N LYS A 30 -10.07 -8.54 5.92
CA LYS A 30 -9.29 -7.86 6.97
C LYS A 30 -8.40 -6.77 6.38
N LYS A 31 -7.78 -7.05 5.23
CA LYS A 31 -6.98 -6.12 4.43
C LYS A 31 -7.81 -5.13 3.60
N GLY A 32 -9.12 -5.08 3.74
CA GLY A 32 -9.96 -4.07 3.07
C GLY A 32 -10.10 -4.20 1.55
N ILE A 33 -9.56 -5.25 0.92
CA ILE A 33 -9.78 -5.57 -0.51
C ILE A 33 -11.24 -5.89 -0.74
N ILE A 34 -11.84 -6.65 0.17
CA ILE A 34 -13.28 -6.88 0.24
C ILE A 34 -13.85 -5.99 1.34
N ASN A 35 -14.97 -5.33 1.07
CA ASN A 35 -15.65 -4.47 2.04
C ASN A 35 -15.96 -5.26 3.34
N ARG A 36 -15.70 -4.66 4.50
CA ARG A 36 -15.90 -5.27 5.83
C ARG A 36 -17.36 -5.66 6.11
N GLU A 37 -18.32 -4.97 5.50
CA GLU A 37 -19.76 -5.23 5.65
C GLU A 37 -20.26 -6.35 4.73
N THR A 38 -19.54 -6.65 3.65
CA THR A 38 -19.88 -7.72 2.71
C THR A 38 -19.76 -9.07 3.41
N ALA A 39 -20.82 -9.89 3.37
CA ALA A 39 -20.71 -11.26 3.88
C ALA A 39 -19.88 -12.11 2.90
N ILE A 40 -18.92 -12.87 3.40
CA ILE A 40 -18.11 -13.78 2.60
C ILE A 40 -18.38 -15.22 3.01
N ILE A 41 -18.65 -16.09 2.04
CA ILE A 41 -18.95 -17.49 2.29
C ILE A 41 -18.35 -18.38 1.20
N THR A 42 -17.84 -19.55 1.59
CA THR A 42 -17.46 -20.59 0.64
C THR A 42 -18.45 -21.75 0.71
N VAL A 43 -18.68 -22.37 -0.44
CA VAL A 43 -19.68 -23.43 -0.60
C VAL A 43 -18.98 -24.62 -1.23
N ASP A 44 -18.75 -25.69 -0.48
CA ASP A 44 -18.22 -26.92 -1.05
C ASP A 44 -19.29 -27.68 -1.83
N ASP A 45 -18.85 -28.31 -2.91
CA ASP A 45 -19.68 -29.24 -3.64
C ASP A 45 -19.96 -30.48 -2.76
N PRO A 46 -21.23 -30.83 -2.49
CA PRO A 46 -21.58 -31.96 -1.62
C PRO A 46 -21.12 -33.32 -2.17
N LYS A 47 -20.82 -33.38 -3.47
CA LYS A 47 -20.00 -34.42 -4.09
C LYS A 47 -19.15 -33.82 -5.21
N PRO A 48 -18.01 -34.45 -5.57
CA PRO A 48 -17.25 -34.03 -6.73
C PRO A 48 -18.13 -34.00 -7.99
N ARG A 49 -17.94 -32.99 -8.84
CA ARG A 49 -18.51 -32.91 -10.20
C ARG A 49 -20.03 -32.74 -10.27
N ILE A 50 -20.62 -32.01 -9.32
CA ILE A 50 -22.06 -31.70 -9.34
C ILE A 50 -22.48 -30.75 -10.47
N GLY A 51 -21.54 -30.11 -11.18
CA GLY A 51 -21.82 -29.21 -12.30
C GLY A 51 -22.15 -27.78 -11.86
N SER A 52 -21.95 -26.81 -12.76
CA SER A 52 -22.08 -25.38 -12.43
C SER A 52 -23.50 -24.96 -12.06
N GLY A 53 -24.52 -25.63 -12.59
CA GLY A 53 -25.92 -25.37 -12.27
C GLY A 53 -26.24 -25.80 -10.84
N SER A 54 -25.83 -27.02 -10.47
CA SER A 54 -25.97 -27.51 -9.10
C SER A 54 -25.15 -26.67 -8.12
N ALA A 55 -23.92 -26.29 -8.47
CA ALA A 55 -23.09 -25.45 -7.61
C ALA A 55 -23.73 -24.06 -7.39
N THR A 56 -24.36 -23.49 -8.43
CA THR A 56 -25.14 -22.24 -8.30
C THR A 56 -26.32 -22.42 -7.35
N LEU A 57 -27.07 -23.52 -7.47
CA LEU A 57 -28.24 -23.78 -6.62
C LEU A 57 -27.85 -23.96 -5.15
N ASN A 58 -26.78 -24.69 -4.86
CA ASN A 58 -26.24 -24.85 -3.50
C ASN A 58 -25.77 -23.52 -2.92
N ALA A 59 -25.09 -22.69 -3.72
CA ALA A 59 -24.69 -21.36 -3.28
C ALA A 59 -25.89 -20.46 -2.99
N LEU A 60 -26.93 -20.50 -3.81
CA LEU A 60 -28.16 -19.74 -3.59
C LEU A 60 -28.89 -20.18 -2.31
N LEU A 61 -28.97 -21.49 -2.04
CA LEU A 61 -29.58 -22.02 -0.82
C LEU A 61 -28.86 -21.49 0.43
N LEU A 62 -27.54 -21.63 0.47
CA LEU A 62 -26.75 -21.19 1.62
C LEU A 62 -26.76 -19.66 1.79
N VAL A 63 -26.72 -18.91 0.70
CA VAL A 63 -26.87 -17.44 0.74
C VAL A 63 -28.26 -17.05 1.24
N SER A 64 -29.32 -17.77 0.82
CA SER A 64 -30.68 -17.52 1.29
C SER A 64 -30.81 -17.79 2.79
N GLU A 65 -30.24 -18.89 3.29
CA GLU A 65 -30.18 -19.20 4.73
C GLU A 65 -29.42 -18.12 5.51
N LEU A 66 -28.23 -17.71 5.03
CA LEU A 66 -27.39 -16.69 5.64
C LEU A 66 -28.13 -15.34 5.74
N LEU A 67 -28.71 -14.87 4.63
CA LEU A 67 -29.43 -13.61 4.60
C LEU A 67 -30.72 -13.67 5.43
N SER A 68 -31.42 -14.79 5.39
CA SER A 68 -32.63 -15.00 6.20
C SER A 68 -32.31 -14.95 7.69
N SER A 69 -31.23 -15.63 8.12
CA SER A 69 -30.76 -15.60 9.50
C SER A 69 -30.32 -14.20 9.92
N LYS A 70 -29.60 -13.46 9.06
CA LYS A 70 -29.19 -12.07 9.34
C LYS A 70 -30.39 -11.12 9.49
N ALA A 71 -31.46 -11.37 8.73
CA ALA A 71 -32.72 -10.64 8.83
C ALA A 71 -33.61 -11.08 10.02
N GLY A 72 -33.19 -12.06 10.82
CA GLY A 72 -33.92 -12.55 11.99
C GLY A 72 -35.06 -13.53 11.67
N PHE A 73 -35.12 -14.05 10.45
CA PHE A 73 -36.10 -15.08 10.09
C PHE A 73 -35.68 -16.45 10.65
N LYS A 74 -36.68 -17.26 11.04
CA LYS A 74 -36.48 -18.64 11.54
C LYS A 74 -36.51 -19.70 10.43
N ILE A 75 -36.93 -19.31 9.24
CA ILE A 75 -37.03 -20.17 8.04
C ILE A 75 -36.43 -19.43 6.85
N MET A 76 -35.99 -20.18 5.85
CA MET A 76 -35.46 -19.63 4.60
C MET A 76 -36.52 -18.78 3.89
N ARG A 77 -36.14 -17.56 3.51
CA ARG A 77 -36.96 -16.57 2.80
C ARG A 77 -36.24 -16.14 1.53
N THR A 78 -36.92 -16.19 0.40
CA THR A 78 -36.36 -15.79 -0.90
C THR A 78 -36.47 -14.29 -1.15
N GLU A 79 -37.35 -13.61 -0.42
CA GLU A 79 -37.58 -12.16 -0.53
C GLU A 79 -36.33 -11.34 -0.14
N VAL A 80 -35.39 -11.94 0.59
CA VAL A 80 -34.10 -11.32 0.95
C VAL A 80 -33.26 -10.92 -0.27
N PHE A 81 -33.49 -11.53 -1.44
CA PHE A 81 -32.81 -11.17 -2.69
C PHE A 81 -33.34 -9.88 -3.33
N GLN A 82 -34.49 -9.37 -2.91
CA GLN A 82 -35.08 -8.12 -3.46
C GLN A 82 -34.20 -6.89 -3.19
N THR A 83 -33.42 -6.91 -2.11
CA THR A 83 -32.53 -5.81 -1.71
C THR A 83 -31.05 -6.19 -1.74
N ALA A 84 -30.72 -7.48 -1.93
CA ALA A 84 -29.36 -7.96 -1.86
C ALA A 84 -28.65 -7.90 -3.22
N ARG A 85 -27.37 -7.52 -3.20
CA ARG A 85 -26.43 -7.67 -4.32
C ARG A 85 -25.52 -8.85 -4.01
N VAL A 86 -25.71 -9.96 -4.71
CA VAL A 86 -24.98 -11.20 -4.44
C VAL A 86 -24.05 -11.50 -5.60
N LEU A 87 -22.81 -11.89 -5.30
CA LEU A 87 -21.85 -12.40 -6.26
C LEU A 87 -21.53 -13.85 -5.92
N ILE A 88 -21.71 -14.77 -6.88
CA ILE A 88 -21.34 -16.17 -6.81
C ILE A 88 -20.16 -16.38 -7.77
N LEU A 89 -19.03 -16.85 -7.24
CA LEU A 89 -17.81 -17.13 -7.98
C LEU A 89 -17.55 -18.63 -8.02
N HIS A 90 -17.43 -19.21 -9.21
CA HIS A 90 -17.15 -20.64 -9.37
C HIS A 90 -15.65 -20.92 -9.47
N ALA A 91 -15.05 -21.44 -8.38
CA ALA A 91 -13.63 -21.80 -8.28
C ALA A 91 -13.36 -23.31 -8.44
N GLY A 92 -14.05 -23.96 -9.39
CA GLY A 92 -14.23 -25.43 -9.41
C GLY A 92 -13.40 -26.26 -10.38
N ARG A 93 -12.58 -25.67 -11.26
CA ARG A 93 -11.82 -26.45 -12.27
C ARG A 93 -10.40 -26.74 -11.78
N LEU A 94 -10.03 -28.02 -11.72
CA LEU A 94 -8.64 -28.42 -11.55
C LEU A 94 -7.82 -27.87 -12.72
N PHE A 95 -6.78 -27.10 -12.41
CA PHE A 95 -5.88 -26.53 -13.41
C PHE A 95 -4.48 -27.09 -13.18
N PRO A 96 -3.94 -27.89 -14.11
CA PRO A 96 -2.67 -28.57 -13.92
C PRO A 96 -1.52 -27.62 -13.59
N PHE A 97 -1.55 -26.41 -14.15
CA PHE A 97 -0.45 -25.46 -14.06
C PHE A 97 -0.60 -24.44 -12.91
N ALA A 98 -1.55 -24.66 -11.97
CA ALA A 98 -1.63 -23.89 -10.72
C ALA A 98 -2.14 -24.74 -9.55
N SER A 99 -1.27 -24.99 -8.57
CA SER A 99 -1.54 -25.85 -7.42
C SER A 99 -2.73 -25.37 -6.54
N CYS A 100 -2.95 -24.05 -6.42
CA CYS A 100 -4.05 -23.49 -5.64
C CYS A 100 -5.36 -23.29 -6.44
N GLY A 101 -5.42 -23.81 -7.66
CA GLY A 101 -6.50 -23.55 -8.59
C GLY A 101 -6.41 -22.15 -9.22
N ARG A 102 -7.24 -21.92 -10.21
CA ARG A 102 -7.12 -20.74 -11.07
C ARG A 102 -7.51 -19.42 -10.37
N ALA A 103 -8.54 -19.45 -9.52
CA ALA A 103 -9.02 -18.27 -8.78
C ALA A 103 -7.92 -17.52 -8.00
N PHE A 104 -6.96 -18.26 -7.43
CA PHE A 104 -5.88 -17.73 -6.60
C PHE A 104 -4.52 -17.75 -7.32
N SER A 105 -4.54 -17.79 -8.65
CA SER A 105 -3.34 -17.59 -9.46
C SER A 105 -2.98 -16.12 -9.49
N THR A 106 -1.73 -15.83 -9.12
CA THR A 106 -1.20 -14.46 -9.04
C THR A 106 -0.97 -13.90 -10.44
N LEU A 107 -1.44 -12.69 -10.71
CA LEU A 107 -1.30 -12.03 -12.00
C LEU A 107 -0.18 -10.96 -11.96
N PRO A 108 0.56 -10.74 -13.07
CA PRO A 108 1.57 -9.69 -13.19
C PRO A 108 0.90 -8.33 -13.42
N LEU A 109 0.05 -7.90 -12.49
CA LEU A 109 -0.72 -6.66 -12.59
C LEU A 109 -0.18 -5.65 -11.58
N LYS A 110 0.20 -4.47 -12.09
CA LYS A 110 0.31 -3.29 -11.21
C LYS A 110 -1.06 -2.96 -10.64
N ASN A 111 -1.10 -2.61 -9.35
CA ASN A 111 -2.25 -2.08 -8.63
C ASN A 111 -2.72 -0.71 -9.18
N HIS A 112 -3.03 -0.63 -10.48
CA HIS A 112 -3.64 0.51 -11.17
C HIS A 112 -5.17 0.50 -11.05
N LEU A 113 -5.76 -0.53 -10.43
CA LEU A 113 -7.21 -0.72 -10.36
C LEU A 113 -7.94 0.28 -9.44
N THR A 114 -7.29 1.33 -8.93
CA THR A 114 -8.00 2.45 -8.32
C THR A 114 -7.44 3.81 -8.71
N ASN A 115 -8.13 4.47 -9.65
CA ASN A 115 -8.22 5.94 -9.70
C ASN A 115 -9.03 6.51 -8.51
N ALA A 116 -9.26 5.72 -7.44
CA ALA A 116 -9.85 6.17 -6.20
C ALA A 116 -8.70 6.56 -5.26
N PRO A 117 -8.51 7.86 -4.93
CA PRO A 117 -7.35 8.32 -4.18
C PRO A 117 -7.19 7.74 -2.76
N ASN A 118 -8.16 6.97 -2.24
CA ASN A 118 -8.33 6.82 -0.79
C ASN A 118 -8.46 5.40 -0.21
N LEU A 119 -8.52 4.29 -0.96
CA LEU A 119 -8.86 2.99 -0.30
C LEU A 119 -8.16 1.69 -0.76
N LEU A 120 -7.57 1.59 -1.96
CA LEU A 120 -6.94 0.32 -2.40
C LEU A 120 -5.49 0.45 -2.85
N THR A 121 -4.92 1.66 -2.86
CA THR A 121 -3.49 1.91 -3.07
C THR A 121 -2.62 1.57 -1.85
N GLU A 122 -3.24 1.14 -0.74
CA GLU A 122 -2.58 0.95 0.56
C GLU A 122 -2.14 -0.49 0.86
N TYR A 123 -2.32 -1.48 -0.04
CA TYR A 123 -1.95 -2.87 0.24
C TYR A 123 -0.93 -3.39 -0.79
N SER A 124 0.20 -3.89 -0.28
CA SER A 124 1.31 -4.45 -1.06
C SER A 124 1.07 -5.92 -1.43
N GLU A 125 -0.17 -6.32 -1.68
CA GLU A 125 -0.48 -7.70 -2.05
C GLU A 125 -0.34 -7.91 -3.54
N LEU A 126 0.09 -9.14 -3.88
CA LEU A 126 0.14 -9.61 -5.24
C LEU A 126 -1.30 -9.97 -5.68
N PRO A 127 -1.87 -9.26 -6.67
CA PRO A 127 -3.26 -9.46 -7.05
C PRO A 127 -3.45 -10.85 -7.67
N CYS A 128 -4.50 -11.56 -7.27
CA CYS A 128 -4.91 -12.82 -7.89
C CYS A 128 -6.06 -12.61 -8.89
N GLU A 129 -6.35 -13.63 -9.71
CA GLU A 129 -7.47 -13.61 -10.68
C GLU A 129 -8.82 -13.27 -10.00
N ILE A 130 -9.07 -13.79 -8.80
CA ILE A 130 -10.29 -13.46 -8.03
C ILE A 130 -10.36 -11.97 -7.64
N ASP A 131 -9.23 -11.36 -7.28
CA ASP A 131 -9.17 -9.95 -6.87
C ASP A 131 -9.44 -9.04 -8.06
N GLN A 132 -8.82 -9.37 -9.20
CA GLN A 132 -9.05 -8.68 -10.47
C GLN A 132 -10.50 -8.81 -10.94
N LEU A 133 -11.10 -9.99 -10.80
CA LEU A 133 -12.47 -10.25 -11.20
C LEU A 133 -13.49 -9.53 -10.31
N ILE A 134 -13.31 -9.55 -8.99
CA ILE A 134 -14.17 -8.80 -8.05
C ILE A 134 -14.09 -7.31 -8.36
N SER A 135 -12.87 -6.79 -8.58
CA SER A 135 -12.66 -5.38 -8.92
C SER A 135 -13.29 -5.01 -10.27
N PHE A 136 -13.11 -5.84 -11.30
CA PHE A 136 -13.73 -5.65 -12.61
C PHE A 136 -15.25 -5.60 -12.50
N LEU A 137 -15.86 -6.55 -11.80
CA LEU A 137 -17.31 -6.58 -11.63
C LEU A 137 -17.79 -5.37 -10.82
N GLN A 138 -17.13 -5.03 -9.72
CA GLN A 138 -17.55 -3.94 -8.85
C GLN A 138 -17.38 -2.55 -9.48
N ASN A 139 -16.22 -2.28 -10.08
CA ASN A 139 -15.86 -0.93 -10.52
C ASN A 139 -16.22 -0.65 -11.98
N TYR A 140 -16.18 -1.66 -12.85
CA TYR A 140 -16.46 -1.49 -14.27
C TYR A 140 -17.91 -1.88 -14.58
N LEU A 141 -18.30 -3.13 -14.30
CA LEU A 141 -19.57 -3.66 -14.78
C LEU A 141 -20.77 -3.22 -13.93
N CYS A 142 -20.75 -3.51 -12.64
CA CYS A 142 -21.95 -3.50 -11.79
C CYS A 142 -22.18 -2.20 -11.01
N HIS A 143 -21.30 -1.20 -11.13
CA HIS A 143 -21.29 0.03 -10.30
C HIS A 143 -22.63 0.81 -10.26
N ASN A 144 -23.51 0.63 -11.24
CA ASN A 144 -24.86 1.21 -11.33
C ASN A 144 -25.99 0.16 -11.30
N ALA A 145 -25.67 -1.13 -11.11
CA ALA A 145 -26.64 -2.22 -11.14
C ALA A 145 -27.49 -2.29 -9.85
N GLY A 146 -28.77 -2.62 -10.02
CA GLY A 146 -29.73 -2.91 -8.95
C GLY A 146 -29.46 -4.24 -8.22
N PRO A 147 -30.31 -4.58 -7.22
CA PRO A 147 -30.27 -5.88 -6.52
C PRO A 147 -30.43 -7.08 -7.46
N GLY A 148 -29.83 -8.20 -7.09
CA GLY A 148 -29.84 -9.44 -7.86
C GLY A 148 -28.60 -10.30 -7.62
N VAL A 149 -28.53 -11.43 -8.33
CA VAL A 149 -27.44 -12.40 -8.18
C VAL A 149 -26.59 -12.43 -9.44
N TRP A 150 -25.30 -12.23 -9.27
CA TRP A 150 -24.29 -12.33 -10.31
C TRP A 150 -23.57 -13.65 -10.16
N VAL A 151 -23.50 -14.45 -11.23
CA VAL A 151 -22.76 -15.71 -11.25
C VAL A 151 -21.60 -15.56 -12.22
N CYS A 152 -20.40 -15.90 -11.78
CA CYS A 152 -19.19 -15.70 -12.55
C CYS A 152 -18.21 -16.87 -12.37
N SER A 153 -17.58 -17.32 -13.45
CA SER A 153 -16.49 -18.29 -13.40
C SER A 153 -15.18 -17.60 -12.99
N THR A 154 -14.32 -18.25 -12.21
CA THR A 154 -12.95 -17.74 -11.97
C THR A 154 -11.94 -18.35 -12.96
N GLY A 155 -12.44 -19.03 -13.99
CA GLY A 155 -11.65 -19.78 -14.94
C GLY A 155 -11.35 -19.02 -16.23
N MET A 156 -11.52 -17.71 -16.29
CA MET A 156 -11.22 -16.87 -17.45
C MET A 156 -10.64 -15.54 -16.98
N VAL A 157 -9.71 -14.99 -17.75
CA VAL A 157 -9.23 -13.62 -17.53
C VAL A 157 -10.02 -12.70 -18.44
N LEU A 158 -10.69 -11.71 -17.85
CA LEU A 158 -11.37 -10.63 -18.56
C LEU A 158 -10.48 -9.39 -18.52
N HIS A 159 -9.98 -8.95 -19.66
CA HIS A 159 -9.06 -7.82 -19.75
C HIS A 159 -9.70 -6.64 -20.48
N LEU A 160 -9.53 -5.43 -19.96
CA LEU A 160 -10.02 -4.20 -20.61
C LEU A 160 -8.99 -3.73 -21.64
N SER A 161 -9.33 -3.80 -22.92
CA SER A 161 -8.47 -3.38 -24.03
C SER A 161 -8.76 -1.96 -24.55
N ALA A 162 -9.82 -1.31 -24.06
CA ALA A 162 -10.21 0.04 -24.45
C ALA A 162 -10.78 0.87 -23.28
N ASP A 163 -10.95 2.17 -23.51
CA ASP A 163 -11.53 3.11 -22.55
C ASP A 163 -12.93 2.68 -22.09
N ARG A 164 -13.24 3.02 -20.84
CA ARG A 164 -14.50 2.63 -20.18
C ARG A 164 -15.72 3.15 -20.93
N VAL A 165 -16.56 2.24 -21.41
CA VAL A 165 -17.91 2.55 -21.89
C VAL A 165 -18.91 2.29 -20.77
N ALA A 166 -19.72 3.30 -20.42
CA ALA A 166 -20.76 3.15 -19.42
C ALA A 166 -21.91 2.29 -19.98
N LEU A 167 -22.18 1.15 -19.33
CA LEU A 167 -23.37 0.34 -19.57
C LEU A 167 -24.47 0.74 -18.59
N ASP A 168 -25.70 0.92 -19.06
CA ASP A 168 -26.86 1.12 -18.17
C ASP A 168 -27.43 -0.24 -17.74
N LEU A 169 -27.28 -0.55 -16.46
CA LEU A 169 -27.71 -1.81 -15.84
C LEU A 169 -28.73 -1.60 -14.72
N THR A 170 -29.42 -0.46 -14.72
CA THR A 170 -30.36 -0.07 -13.66
C THR A 170 -31.63 -0.94 -13.63
N ASP A 171 -32.19 -1.27 -14.80
CA ASP A 171 -33.48 -1.97 -14.94
C ASP A 171 -33.36 -3.38 -15.54
N MET A 172 -32.50 -4.23 -14.97
CA MET A 172 -32.34 -5.62 -15.44
C MET A 172 -33.43 -6.55 -14.91
N THR A 173 -34.14 -7.24 -15.83
CA THR A 173 -35.16 -8.26 -15.52
C THR A 173 -34.83 -9.61 -16.14
N GLY A 174 -35.38 -10.69 -15.59
CA GLY A 174 -35.15 -12.05 -16.09
C GLY A 174 -33.72 -12.52 -15.86
N VAL A 175 -33.07 -13.03 -16.92
CA VAL A 175 -31.68 -13.50 -16.92
C VAL A 175 -30.91 -12.83 -18.04
N LYS A 176 -29.68 -12.37 -17.75
CA LYS A 176 -28.81 -11.70 -18.72
C LYS A 176 -27.44 -12.36 -18.77
N ILE A 177 -27.01 -12.81 -19.94
CA ILE A 177 -25.67 -13.35 -20.21
C ILE A 177 -24.78 -12.21 -20.69
N PHE A 178 -23.56 -12.10 -20.16
CA PHE A 178 -22.58 -11.18 -20.72
C PHE A 178 -21.65 -11.94 -21.67
N ALA A 179 -21.39 -11.33 -22.82
CA ALA A 179 -20.57 -11.93 -23.86
C ALA A 179 -19.53 -10.92 -24.38
N THR A 180 -18.38 -11.41 -24.83
CA THR A 180 -17.34 -10.63 -25.49
C THR A 180 -17.34 -10.92 -26.99
N LYS A 181 -16.85 -9.99 -27.80
CA LYS A 181 -16.64 -10.26 -29.22
C LYS A 181 -15.34 -11.03 -29.41
N ALA A 182 -15.37 -12.11 -30.18
CA ALA A 182 -14.20 -12.95 -30.44
C ALA A 182 -14.09 -13.37 -31.90
N ASP A 183 -12.87 -13.67 -32.33
CA ASP A 183 -12.63 -14.27 -33.65
C ASP A 183 -13.22 -15.70 -33.71
N PRO A 184 -13.86 -16.10 -34.82
CA PRO A 184 -14.45 -17.44 -34.97
C PRO A 184 -13.46 -18.60 -34.70
N SER A 185 -12.19 -18.44 -35.06
CA SER A 185 -11.16 -19.47 -34.88
C SER A 185 -10.81 -19.71 -33.41
N TYR A 186 -10.94 -18.69 -32.57
CA TYR A 186 -10.81 -18.79 -31.12
C TYR A 186 -12.13 -19.29 -30.50
N ALA A 187 -13.26 -18.75 -30.94
CA ALA A 187 -14.57 -19.05 -30.38
C ALA A 187 -15.02 -20.51 -30.53
N LYS A 188 -14.51 -21.23 -31.55
CA LYS A 188 -14.83 -22.65 -31.81
C LYS A 188 -14.52 -23.58 -30.63
N ASP A 189 -13.57 -23.20 -29.77
CA ASP A 189 -13.14 -24.02 -28.62
C ASP A 189 -13.91 -23.70 -27.32
N HIS A 190 -14.87 -22.76 -27.39
CA HIS A 190 -15.54 -22.16 -26.24
C HIS A 190 -17.08 -22.20 -26.36
N GLY A 191 -17.76 -21.63 -25.36
CA GLY A 191 -19.21 -21.43 -25.38
C GLY A 191 -19.58 -20.12 -26.07
N VAL A 192 -20.56 -20.16 -26.97
CA VAL A 192 -21.01 -19.00 -27.74
C VAL A 192 -22.53 -18.86 -27.68
N CYS A 193 -23.01 -17.62 -27.80
CA CYS A 193 -24.43 -17.32 -27.93
C CYS A 193 -24.77 -17.10 -29.41
N ARG A 194 -25.82 -17.78 -29.90
CA ARG A 194 -26.48 -17.37 -31.13
C ARG A 194 -27.50 -16.29 -30.80
N LEU A 195 -27.26 -15.08 -31.29
CA LEU A 195 -28.13 -13.92 -31.06
C LEU A 195 -29.12 -13.76 -32.22
N SER A 196 -30.29 -13.19 -31.95
CA SER A 196 -31.26 -12.96 -33.02
C SER A 196 -30.81 -11.86 -33.97
N SER A 197 -31.04 -12.07 -35.28
CA SER A 197 -30.81 -11.05 -36.30
C SER A 197 -31.79 -9.87 -36.18
N SER A 198 -32.94 -10.09 -35.53
CA SER A 198 -33.97 -9.06 -35.34
C SER A 198 -33.80 -8.23 -34.06
N ASP A 199 -33.25 -8.84 -33.01
CA ASP A 199 -32.95 -8.18 -31.73
C ASP A 199 -31.67 -8.83 -31.15
N PRO A 200 -30.52 -8.13 -31.17
CA PRO A 200 -29.24 -8.69 -30.73
C PRO A 200 -29.18 -8.94 -29.21
N GLU A 201 -30.16 -8.48 -28.42
CA GLU A 201 -30.28 -8.86 -27.01
C GLU A 201 -30.93 -10.23 -26.82
N VAL A 202 -31.66 -10.77 -27.81
CA VAL A 202 -32.37 -12.05 -27.68
C VAL A 202 -31.44 -13.23 -27.98
N VAL A 203 -31.40 -14.20 -27.05
CA VAL A 203 -30.59 -15.42 -27.18
C VAL A 203 -31.41 -16.53 -27.84
N GLU A 204 -31.04 -16.91 -29.06
CA GLU A 204 -31.71 -17.95 -29.84
C GLU A 204 -31.29 -19.37 -29.46
N ASP A 205 -30.00 -19.58 -29.18
CA ASP A 205 -29.43 -20.84 -28.64
C ASP A 205 -28.08 -20.56 -27.96
N ILE A 206 -27.63 -21.51 -27.14
CA ILE A 206 -26.31 -21.53 -26.50
C ILE A 206 -25.57 -22.77 -27.02
N LEU A 207 -24.42 -22.55 -27.66
CA LEU A 207 -23.63 -23.59 -28.31
C LEU A 207 -22.26 -23.73 -27.63
N PHE A 208 -21.66 -24.92 -27.72
CA PHE A 208 -20.35 -25.19 -27.13
C PHE A 208 -19.53 -26.14 -28.00
N GLN A 209 -18.31 -25.73 -28.33
CA GLN A 209 -17.35 -26.54 -29.09
C GLN A 209 -17.93 -27.11 -30.39
N VAL A 210 -18.41 -26.20 -31.24
CA VAL A 210 -19.03 -26.54 -32.53
C VAL A 210 -18.06 -26.19 -33.66
N ASP A 211 -17.84 -27.13 -34.58
CA ASP A 211 -16.89 -26.99 -35.69
C ASP A 211 -17.34 -25.95 -36.74
N ASP A 212 -18.64 -25.71 -36.89
CA ASP A 212 -19.21 -24.69 -37.77
C ASP A 212 -19.98 -23.63 -36.95
N LEU A 213 -19.43 -22.40 -36.94
CA LEU A 213 -19.99 -21.24 -36.24
C LEU A 213 -20.67 -20.23 -37.17
N LYS A 214 -20.91 -20.56 -38.45
CA LYS A 214 -21.45 -19.60 -39.45
C LYS A 214 -22.74 -18.90 -39.01
N GLU A 215 -23.63 -19.62 -38.34
CA GLU A 215 -24.91 -19.08 -37.85
C GLU A 215 -24.76 -18.16 -36.62
N CYS A 216 -23.57 -18.07 -36.02
CA CYS A 216 -23.27 -17.23 -34.87
C CYS A 216 -22.42 -15.99 -35.21
N ILE A 217 -22.02 -15.84 -36.48
CA ILE A 217 -21.21 -14.70 -36.93
C ILE A 217 -22.09 -13.46 -37.01
N MET A 218 -21.68 -12.39 -36.33
CA MET A 218 -22.31 -11.08 -36.37
C MET A 218 -21.92 -10.31 -37.65
N GLU A 219 -22.59 -9.19 -37.92
CA GLU A 219 -22.32 -8.34 -39.10
C GLU A 219 -20.87 -7.84 -39.18
N ASP A 220 -20.18 -7.70 -38.04
CA ASP A 220 -18.78 -7.27 -37.95
C ASP A 220 -17.77 -8.44 -38.11
N GLY A 221 -18.25 -9.64 -38.41
CA GLY A 221 -17.41 -10.84 -38.56
C GLY A 221 -17.01 -11.52 -37.24
N THR A 222 -17.41 -10.98 -36.09
CA THR A 222 -17.09 -11.56 -34.77
C THR A 222 -18.19 -12.51 -34.27
N VAL A 223 -17.87 -13.30 -33.25
CA VAL A 223 -18.79 -14.23 -32.59
C VAL A 223 -19.04 -13.79 -31.14
N PRO A 224 -20.30 -13.82 -30.65
CA PRO A 224 -20.64 -13.58 -29.25
C PRO A 224 -20.14 -14.72 -28.34
N LEU A 225 -18.95 -14.54 -27.78
CA LEU A 225 -18.31 -15.49 -26.87
C LEU A 225 -18.83 -15.28 -25.44
N ILE A 226 -19.27 -16.35 -24.77
CA ILE A 226 -19.75 -16.26 -23.39
C ILE A 226 -18.59 -15.86 -22.47
N SER A 227 -18.72 -14.74 -21.76
CA SER A 227 -17.65 -14.22 -20.88
C SER A 227 -17.54 -15.00 -19.57
N GLY A 228 -18.53 -15.82 -19.24
CA GLY A 228 -18.66 -16.53 -17.97
C GLY A 228 -19.42 -15.75 -16.89
N VAL A 229 -19.86 -14.51 -17.19
CA VAL A 229 -20.66 -13.66 -16.29
C VAL A 229 -22.16 -13.74 -16.65
N VAL A 230 -23.00 -13.98 -15.65
CA VAL A 230 -24.46 -14.06 -15.79
C VAL A 230 -25.13 -13.28 -14.66
N PHE A 231 -26.16 -12.50 -14.98
CA PHE A 231 -27.03 -11.86 -14.00
C PHE A 231 -28.37 -12.59 -13.90
N LEU A 232 -28.83 -12.81 -12.67
CA LEU A 232 -30.09 -13.44 -12.31
C LEU A 232 -30.91 -12.44 -11.48
N SER A 233 -32.09 -12.07 -11.99
CA SER A 233 -33.04 -11.25 -11.22
C SER A 233 -33.60 -12.01 -10.01
N HIS A 234 -34.03 -11.28 -8.96
CA HIS A 234 -34.61 -11.91 -7.77
C HIS A 234 -35.82 -12.80 -8.08
N GLN A 235 -36.65 -12.41 -9.07
CA GLN A 235 -37.81 -13.19 -9.52
C GLN A 235 -37.39 -14.54 -10.12
N PHE A 236 -36.27 -14.57 -10.84
CA PHE A 236 -35.73 -15.82 -11.38
C PHE A 236 -35.10 -16.68 -10.29
N VAL A 237 -34.39 -16.06 -9.35
CA VAL A 237 -33.79 -16.76 -8.20
C VAL A 237 -34.86 -17.47 -7.35
N GLU A 238 -36.01 -16.83 -7.14
CA GLU A 238 -37.18 -17.45 -6.49
C GLU A 238 -37.65 -18.73 -7.21
N LYS A 239 -37.82 -18.66 -8.54
CA LYS A 239 -38.17 -19.83 -9.36
C LYS A 239 -37.10 -20.92 -9.26
N LEU A 240 -35.83 -20.56 -9.37
CA LEU A 240 -34.72 -21.51 -9.35
C LEU A 240 -34.61 -22.21 -7.98
N LEU A 241 -34.76 -21.47 -6.89
CA LEU A 241 -34.77 -22.03 -5.54
C LEU A 241 -35.97 -22.94 -5.29
N SER A 242 -37.13 -22.71 -5.92
CA SER A 242 -38.29 -23.61 -5.77
C SER A 242 -38.02 -25.05 -6.25
N LEU A 243 -37.00 -25.24 -7.09
CA LEU A 243 -36.63 -26.55 -7.64
C LEU A 243 -35.91 -27.47 -6.64
N HIS A 244 -35.36 -26.95 -5.53
CA HIS A 244 -34.54 -27.72 -4.60
C HIS A 244 -35.29 -28.88 -3.91
N ALA A 245 -36.62 -28.85 -3.93
CA ALA A 245 -37.48 -29.87 -3.31
C ALA A 245 -38.23 -30.73 -4.34
N ILE A 246 -37.93 -30.61 -5.64
CA ILE A 246 -38.65 -31.29 -6.73
C ILE A 246 -37.78 -32.43 -7.29
N PRO A 247 -38.16 -33.72 -7.10
CA PRO A 247 -37.40 -34.82 -7.71
C PRO A 247 -37.48 -34.85 -9.25
N PRO A 248 -36.38 -35.18 -9.95
CA PRO A 248 -35.05 -35.54 -9.43
C PRO A 248 -34.08 -34.34 -9.25
N LEU A 249 -34.55 -33.09 -9.32
CA LEU A 249 -33.72 -31.87 -9.18
C LEU A 249 -33.31 -31.59 -7.72
N ASP A 250 -34.04 -32.12 -6.75
CA ASP A 250 -33.65 -32.15 -5.34
C ASP A 250 -32.24 -32.74 -5.16
N ALA A 251 -31.92 -33.76 -5.97
CA ALA A 251 -30.63 -34.42 -6.01
C ALA A 251 -29.47 -33.55 -6.56
N CYS A 252 -29.73 -32.32 -6.99
CA CYS A 252 -28.70 -31.33 -7.30
C CYS A 252 -28.20 -30.58 -6.06
N THR A 253 -28.86 -30.76 -4.89
CA THR A 253 -28.64 -29.93 -3.69
C THR A 253 -28.14 -30.74 -2.51
N TYR A 254 -27.38 -30.11 -1.61
CA TYR A 254 -26.93 -30.74 -0.36
C TYR A 254 -28.12 -31.24 0.47
N ILE A 255 -29.24 -30.50 0.50
CA ILE A 255 -30.47 -30.89 1.20
C ILE A 255 -31.03 -32.21 0.66
N GLY A 256 -31.10 -32.36 -0.66
CA GLY A 256 -31.56 -33.60 -1.29
C GLY A 256 -30.60 -34.77 -1.03
N LEU A 257 -29.29 -34.52 -1.12
CA LEU A 257 -28.27 -35.54 -0.83
C LEU A 257 -28.32 -36.01 0.62
N ASP A 258 -28.45 -35.09 1.58
CA ASP A 258 -28.62 -35.39 3.01
C ASP A 258 -29.91 -36.18 3.28
N SER A 259 -30.92 -36.00 2.42
CA SER A 259 -32.18 -36.74 2.43
C SER A 259 -32.10 -38.09 1.68
N GLY A 260 -30.92 -38.48 1.18
CA GLY A 260 -30.68 -39.77 0.52
C GLY A 260 -30.83 -39.79 -1.00
N ALA A 261 -31.02 -38.63 -1.65
CA ALA A 261 -31.13 -38.55 -3.10
C ALA A 261 -29.80 -38.92 -3.79
N GLN A 262 -29.89 -39.55 -4.97
CA GLN A 262 -28.72 -39.90 -5.76
C GLN A 262 -28.24 -38.70 -6.59
N PRO A 263 -26.99 -38.24 -6.41
CA PRO A 263 -26.51 -36.98 -6.96
C PRO A 263 -26.79 -36.81 -8.45
N LEU A 264 -27.32 -35.64 -8.80
CA LEU A 264 -27.60 -35.25 -10.17
C LEU A 264 -26.76 -34.02 -10.56
N SER A 265 -26.01 -34.15 -11.66
CA SER A 265 -25.17 -33.07 -12.19
C SER A 265 -25.90 -32.30 -13.28
N ILE A 266 -25.97 -30.97 -13.16
CA ILE A 266 -26.54 -30.08 -14.18
C ILE A 266 -25.66 -28.85 -14.43
N SER A 267 -25.65 -28.38 -15.67
CA SER A 267 -24.92 -27.20 -16.13
C SER A 267 -25.78 -25.94 -16.07
N LEU A 268 -25.18 -24.85 -15.58
CA LEU A 268 -25.83 -23.53 -15.63
C LEU A 268 -26.15 -23.16 -17.08
N PHE A 269 -25.17 -23.24 -17.99
CA PHE A 269 -25.38 -22.80 -19.38
C PHE A 269 -26.22 -23.79 -20.20
N PHE A 270 -25.98 -25.10 -20.05
CA PHE A 270 -26.55 -26.09 -20.99
C PHE A 270 -27.85 -26.72 -20.52
N ASP A 271 -28.14 -26.73 -19.22
CA ASP A 271 -29.39 -27.29 -18.69
C ASP A 271 -30.32 -26.17 -18.18
N ILE A 272 -29.81 -25.20 -17.43
CA ILE A 272 -30.64 -24.11 -16.86
C ILE A 272 -30.89 -23.00 -17.89
N LEU A 273 -29.83 -22.40 -18.47
CA LEU A 273 -29.99 -21.25 -19.37
C LEU A 273 -30.51 -21.65 -20.74
N ARG A 274 -29.99 -22.73 -21.33
CA ARG A 274 -30.39 -23.18 -22.67
C ARG A 274 -31.88 -23.50 -22.79
N CYS A 275 -32.54 -23.97 -21.73
CA CYS A 275 -33.99 -24.23 -21.79
C CYS A 275 -34.85 -22.97 -22.02
N MET A 276 -34.30 -21.78 -21.74
CA MET A 276 -34.96 -20.48 -21.94
C MET A 276 -34.71 -19.86 -23.32
N THR A 277 -33.85 -20.45 -24.15
CA THR A 277 -33.45 -19.91 -25.46
C THR A 277 -34.56 -19.99 -26.50
N TYR A 278 -34.72 -18.98 -27.35
CA TYR A 278 -35.92 -18.85 -28.17
C TYR A 278 -36.12 -20.00 -29.19
N SER A 279 -35.05 -20.46 -29.84
CA SER A 279 -35.13 -21.32 -31.03
C SER A 279 -35.03 -22.83 -30.76
N VAL A 280 -34.60 -23.24 -29.56
CA VAL A 280 -34.53 -24.65 -29.17
C VAL A 280 -35.93 -25.21 -28.97
N LYS A 281 -36.20 -26.46 -29.41
CA LYS A 281 -37.46 -27.18 -29.17
C LYS A 281 -37.33 -28.15 -27.99
N LEU A 282 -38.46 -28.50 -27.35
CA LEU A 282 -38.51 -29.40 -26.19
C LEU A 282 -37.78 -30.73 -26.42
N ASP A 283 -38.13 -31.43 -27.51
CA ASP A 283 -37.54 -32.74 -27.82
C ASP A 283 -36.02 -32.64 -28.06
N GLN A 284 -35.59 -31.57 -28.74
CA GLN A 284 -34.17 -31.28 -28.98
C GLN A 284 -33.42 -30.99 -27.68
N PHE A 285 -34.05 -30.30 -26.72
CA PHE A 285 -33.46 -30.00 -25.43
C PHE A 285 -33.33 -31.25 -24.56
N ILE A 286 -34.40 -32.05 -24.44
CA ILE A 286 -34.42 -33.28 -23.63
C ILE A 286 -33.39 -34.29 -24.16
N GLU A 287 -33.39 -34.53 -25.47
CA GLU A 287 -32.51 -35.51 -26.12
C GLU A 287 -31.09 -34.98 -26.37
N SER A 288 -30.79 -33.72 -26.05
CA SER A 288 -29.46 -33.17 -26.29
C SER A 288 -28.41 -33.92 -25.48
N THR A 289 -27.38 -34.46 -26.12
CA THR A 289 -26.25 -35.10 -25.44
C THR A 289 -25.29 -34.09 -24.80
N SER A 290 -25.79 -32.92 -24.36
CA SER A 290 -25.00 -31.81 -23.82
C SER A 290 -24.32 -32.11 -22.49
N THR A 291 -24.22 -33.37 -22.09
CA THR A 291 -23.43 -33.81 -20.96
C THR A 291 -21.96 -33.54 -21.25
N LEU A 292 -21.47 -32.42 -20.71
CA LEU A 292 -20.10 -32.27 -20.23
C LEU A 292 -19.06 -32.92 -21.16
N ARG A 293 -18.80 -32.32 -22.33
CA ARG A 293 -17.47 -32.48 -22.97
C ARG A 293 -16.44 -31.81 -22.06
N ASN A 294 -16.16 -32.42 -20.92
CA ASN A 294 -15.13 -31.99 -20.02
C ASN A 294 -13.86 -32.67 -20.53
N ARG A 295 -12.95 -31.91 -21.16
CA ARG A 295 -11.65 -32.43 -21.64
C ARG A 295 -10.85 -33.19 -20.55
N PHE A 296 -11.19 -32.98 -19.28
CA PHE A 296 -10.61 -33.64 -18.12
C PHE A 296 -11.20 -35.03 -17.79
N GLU A 297 -12.34 -35.41 -18.37
CA GLU A 297 -13.09 -36.59 -17.96
C GLU A 297 -13.50 -37.42 -19.17
N PHE A 298 -12.63 -38.37 -19.52
CA PHE A 298 -12.92 -39.49 -20.41
C PHE A 298 -13.70 -40.59 -19.68
N ASP A 299 -14.82 -40.25 -19.04
CA ASP A 299 -15.87 -41.26 -18.93
C ASP A 299 -16.50 -41.35 -20.33
N PRO A 300 -16.67 -42.55 -20.91
CA PRO A 300 -17.44 -42.68 -22.15
C PRO A 300 -18.78 -41.97 -21.94
N ILE A 301 -19.30 -41.32 -22.98
CA ILE A 301 -20.63 -40.67 -22.96
C ILE A 301 -21.59 -41.61 -22.24
N SER A 302 -21.86 -41.33 -20.97
CA SER A 302 -22.78 -42.17 -20.23
C SER A 302 -24.11 -41.95 -20.93
N PRO A 303 -24.79 -43.01 -21.41
CA PRO A 303 -26.06 -42.85 -22.10
C PRO A 303 -26.97 -41.98 -21.24
N LEU A 304 -27.60 -40.99 -21.87
CA LEU A 304 -28.39 -39.97 -21.17
C LEU A 304 -29.37 -40.68 -20.24
N THR A 305 -29.18 -40.53 -18.93
CA THR A 305 -30.01 -41.28 -17.97
C THR A 305 -31.44 -40.75 -18.05
N GLU A 306 -32.42 -41.63 -17.90
CA GLU A 306 -33.83 -41.23 -17.81
C GLU A 306 -34.06 -40.17 -16.71
N THR A 307 -33.23 -40.16 -15.67
CA THR A 307 -33.21 -39.14 -14.63
C THR A 307 -32.88 -37.74 -15.16
N ILE A 308 -31.87 -37.59 -16.02
CA ILE A 308 -31.53 -36.29 -16.65
C ILE A 308 -32.64 -35.82 -17.58
N LYS A 309 -33.25 -36.72 -18.36
CA LYS A 309 -34.39 -36.38 -19.23
C LYS A 309 -35.57 -35.81 -18.43
N LYS A 310 -35.91 -36.45 -17.32
CA LYS A 310 -36.96 -35.98 -16.38
C LYS A 310 -36.60 -34.63 -15.77
N ALA A 311 -35.35 -34.45 -15.33
CA ALA A 311 -34.87 -33.18 -14.80
C ALA A 311 -35.03 -32.03 -15.81
N ARG A 312 -34.63 -32.27 -17.07
CA ARG A 312 -34.76 -31.30 -18.17
C ARG A 312 -36.21 -30.98 -18.51
N ALA A 313 -37.10 -31.97 -18.52
CA ALA A 313 -38.52 -31.73 -18.73
C ALA A 313 -39.11 -30.78 -17.66
N ILE A 314 -38.67 -30.93 -16.40
CA ILE A 314 -39.06 -30.03 -15.30
C ILE A 314 -38.44 -28.64 -15.49
N LEU A 315 -37.13 -28.55 -15.76
CA LEU A 315 -36.45 -27.26 -16.02
C LEU A 315 -37.14 -26.49 -17.15
N TRP A 316 -37.48 -27.17 -18.24
CA TRP A 316 -38.23 -26.59 -19.35
C TRP A 316 -39.59 -26.05 -18.88
N ARG A 317 -40.37 -26.87 -18.17
CA ARG A 317 -41.71 -26.46 -17.70
C ARG A 317 -41.66 -25.22 -16.80
N GLU A 318 -40.71 -25.17 -15.86
CA GLU A 318 -40.65 -24.12 -14.84
C GLU A 318 -39.95 -22.84 -15.34
N LEU A 319 -38.91 -22.98 -16.16
CA LEU A 319 -38.01 -21.86 -16.49
C LEU A 319 -38.24 -21.25 -17.87
N ARG A 320 -38.81 -21.99 -18.85
CA ARG A 320 -38.97 -21.56 -20.26
C ARG A 320 -39.65 -20.20 -20.43
N SER A 321 -40.55 -19.83 -19.53
CA SER A 321 -41.27 -18.55 -19.56
C SER A 321 -40.42 -17.33 -19.18
N THR A 322 -39.20 -17.55 -18.66
CA THR A 322 -38.30 -16.47 -18.23
C THR A 322 -37.56 -15.89 -19.42
N ARG A 323 -37.52 -14.56 -19.51
CA ARG A 323 -36.77 -13.86 -20.55
C ARG A 323 -35.25 -14.05 -20.34
N LEU A 324 -34.58 -14.59 -21.36
CA LEU A 324 -33.13 -14.69 -21.44
C LEU A 324 -32.60 -13.67 -22.46
N THR A 325 -31.71 -12.78 -22.02
CA THR A 325 -31.07 -11.78 -22.87
C THR A 325 -29.54 -11.90 -22.83
N ALA A 326 -28.86 -11.31 -23.80
CA ALA A 326 -27.42 -11.15 -23.81
C ALA A 326 -27.02 -9.66 -23.84
N CYS A 327 -25.83 -9.35 -23.31
CA CYS A 327 -25.20 -8.05 -23.37
C CYS A 327 -23.75 -8.22 -23.85
N LEU A 328 -23.39 -7.54 -24.93
CA LEU A 328 -22.02 -7.53 -25.42
C LEU A 328 -21.19 -6.52 -24.61
N LEU A 329 -20.03 -6.97 -24.11
CA LEU A 329 -19.09 -6.15 -23.35
C LEU A 329 -18.14 -5.42 -24.31
N PRO A 330 -18.23 -4.08 -24.43
CA PRO A 330 -17.38 -3.31 -25.32
C PRO A 330 -15.95 -3.22 -24.76
N GLY A 331 -14.94 -3.47 -25.60
CA GLY A 331 -13.53 -3.31 -25.20
C GLY A 331 -13.06 -4.30 -24.12
N VAL A 332 -13.72 -5.44 -23.99
CA VAL A 332 -13.32 -6.53 -23.07
C VAL A 332 -12.87 -7.74 -23.87
N GLU A 333 -11.64 -8.17 -23.64
CA GLU A 333 -11.07 -9.40 -24.18
C GLU A 333 -11.25 -10.56 -23.20
N HIS A 334 -11.63 -11.71 -23.73
CA HIS A 334 -11.72 -12.95 -22.98
C HIS A 334 -10.50 -13.83 -23.28
N LYS A 335 -9.80 -14.26 -22.22
CA LYS A 335 -8.64 -15.16 -22.33
C LYS A 335 -8.82 -16.40 -21.46
N TYR A 336 -8.71 -17.55 -22.11
CA TYR A 336 -8.86 -18.86 -21.48
C TYR A 336 -7.68 -19.75 -21.86
N PRO A 337 -6.64 -19.86 -21.00
CA PRO A 337 -5.58 -20.84 -21.19
C PRO A 337 -6.11 -22.27 -21.19
N LEU A 338 -5.74 -23.02 -22.23
CA LEU A 338 -6.00 -24.43 -22.44
C LEU A 338 -4.94 -25.29 -21.72
N LEU A 339 -4.92 -26.60 -22.02
CA LEU A 339 -4.10 -27.62 -21.35
C LEU A 339 -2.66 -27.71 -21.91
N ILE A 340 -2.10 -26.57 -22.30
CA ILE A 340 -0.75 -26.41 -22.85
C ILE A 340 -0.07 -25.29 -22.07
N ALA A 341 1.07 -25.58 -21.45
CA ALA A 341 1.69 -24.61 -20.54
C ALA A 341 2.22 -23.34 -21.24
N ASN A 342 2.56 -23.41 -22.53
CA ASN A 342 2.94 -22.24 -23.33
C ASN A 342 1.81 -21.20 -23.41
N GLU A 343 0.54 -21.61 -23.32
CA GLU A 343 -0.57 -20.66 -23.28
C GLU A 343 -0.59 -19.86 -21.98
N LEU A 344 -0.24 -20.48 -20.84
CA LEU A 344 -0.06 -19.76 -19.57
C LEU A 344 1.01 -18.67 -19.73
N LEU A 345 2.16 -19.01 -20.30
CA LEU A 345 3.24 -18.05 -20.58
C LEU A 345 2.76 -16.90 -21.48
N SER A 346 1.99 -17.21 -22.53
CA SER A 346 1.44 -16.20 -23.45
C SER A 346 0.46 -15.25 -22.75
N VAL A 347 -0.40 -15.77 -21.87
CA VAL A 347 -1.38 -14.97 -21.11
C VAL A 347 -0.67 -14.03 -20.16
N TYR A 348 0.32 -14.51 -19.40
CA TYR A 348 1.10 -13.67 -18.49
C TYR A 348 1.84 -12.55 -19.22
N ARG A 349 2.45 -12.84 -20.38
CA ARG A 349 3.14 -11.83 -21.20
C ARG A 349 2.19 -10.77 -21.78
N GLN A 350 0.97 -11.15 -22.13
CA GLN A 350 -0.02 -10.21 -22.65
C GLN A 350 -0.60 -9.30 -21.56
N ILE A 351 -0.72 -9.82 -20.33
CA ILE A 351 -1.26 -9.07 -19.19
C ILE A 351 -0.18 -8.19 -18.54
N ALA A 352 1.08 -8.60 -18.61
CA ALA A 352 2.20 -7.85 -18.06
C ALA A 352 2.28 -6.44 -18.68
N PRO A 353 2.44 -5.37 -17.88
CA PRO A 353 2.56 -4.00 -18.39
C PRO A 353 3.72 -3.85 -19.38
N GLN A 354 3.45 -3.38 -20.61
CA GLN A 354 4.47 -3.23 -21.66
C GLN A 354 5.53 -2.16 -21.36
N HIS A 355 5.24 -1.25 -20.43
CA HIS A 355 6.15 -0.24 -19.93
C HIS A 355 5.96 -0.15 -18.42
N THR A 356 6.96 -0.51 -17.63
CA THR A 356 7.39 0.22 -16.41
C THR A 356 8.25 -0.64 -15.48
N HIS A 357 9.35 -0.04 -15.01
CA HIS A 357 10.19 -0.51 -13.92
C HIS A 357 9.43 -0.52 -12.59
N SER A 358 9.47 -1.65 -11.87
CA SER A 358 9.23 -1.83 -10.42
C SER A 358 8.88 -3.30 -10.19
N ARG A 359 9.39 -4.07 -9.21
CA ARG A 359 10.36 -3.85 -8.12
C ARG A 359 11.49 -4.86 -8.29
N VAL A 360 12.55 -4.45 -8.97
CA VAL A 360 13.79 -5.22 -9.01
C VAL A 360 14.59 -4.82 -7.79
N VAL A 361 14.89 -5.78 -6.92
CA VAL A 361 16.10 -5.70 -6.10
C VAL A 361 17.21 -6.24 -6.99
N VAL A 362 17.88 -5.35 -7.74
CA VAL A 362 19.24 -5.63 -8.23
C VAL A 362 20.12 -5.21 -7.07
N ILE A 363 20.69 -6.19 -6.36
CA ILE A 363 21.78 -5.92 -5.44
C ILE A 363 23.00 -5.68 -6.31
N ASP A 364 23.32 -4.41 -6.57
CA ASP A 364 24.72 -4.00 -6.70
C ASP A 364 24.95 -2.48 -6.57
N SER A 365 25.75 -2.15 -5.55
CA SER A 365 26.62 -0.96 -5.37
C SER A 365 26.03 0.46 -5.22
N PRO A 366 26.56 1.29 -4.28
CA PRO A 366 26.01 2.59 -3.92
C PRO A 366 26.63 3.73 -4.74
N VAL A 367 26.10 4.04 -5.93
CA VAL A 367 26.35 5.33 -6.60
C VAL A 367 25.10 5.71 -7.39
N ASP A 368 24.65 6.96 -7.25
CA ASP A 368 23.64 7.59 -8.11
C ASP A 368 23.98 7.35 -9.59
N ILE A 369 23.22 6.48 -10.26
CA ILE A 369 23.20 6.47 -11.72
C ILE A 369 22.20 7.56 -12.12
N GLU A 370 22.72 8.74 -12.44
CA GLU A 370 22.05 9.64 -13.38
C GLU A 370 21.83 8.84 -14.68
N LEU A 371 20.61 8.35 -14.88
CA LEU A 371 20.18 7.71 -16.12
C LEU A 371 20.08 8.80 -17.20
N ASP A 372 21.21 9.03 -17.86
CA ASP A 372 21.25 9.80 -19.10
C ASP A 372 20.44 9.06 -20.19
N ASN A 373 19.65 9.82 -20.95
CA ASN A 373 18.62 9.36 -21.89
C ASN A 373 19.16 8.60 -23.13
N GLN A 374 19.73 7.40 -22.99
CA GLN A 374 19.95 6.48 -24.12
C GLN A 374 19.56 5.02 -23.76
N THR A 375 18.37 4.65 -24.22
CA THR A 375 17.64 3.41 -23.96
C THR A 375 18.27 2.15 -24.57
N PHE A 376 18.67 1.18 -23.74
CA PHE A 376 18.52 -0.24 -24.04
C PHE A 376 17.13 -0.68 -23.56
N LYS A 377 16.28 -1.19 -24.47
CA LYS A 377 14.95 -1.72 -24.17
C LYS A 377 15.06 -3.22 -23.85
N THR A 378 15.13 -3.57 -22.57
CA THR A 378 14.80 -4.91 -22.08
C THR A 378 13.57 -4.81 -21.17
N SER A 379 12.46 -5.46 -21.56
CA SER A 379 11.25 -5.49 -20.74
C SER A 379 11.36 -6.62 -19.71
N LEU A 380 11.62 -6.27 -18.46
CA LEU A 380 11.64 -7.19 -17.32
C LEU A 380 10.52 -6.80 -16.36
N SER A 381 9.59 -7.73 -16.09
CA SER A 381 8.48 -7.52 -15.14
C SER A 381 8.77 -8.27 -13.85
N ILE A 382 8.95 -7.54 -12.75
CA ILE A 382 9.26 -8.12 -11.44
C ILE A 382 8.26 -7.66 -10.40
N GLU A 383 7.58 -8.61 -9.77
CA GLU A 383 6.67 -8.32 -8.66
C GLU A 383 7.08 -9.15 -7.43
N ASN A 384 7.50 -8.45 -6.37
CA ASN A 384 7.88 -9.05 -5.10
C ASN A 384 8.93 -10.18 -5.27
N ALA A 385 10.06 -9.89 -5.91
CA ALA A 385 11.14 -10.87 -6.11
C ALA A 385 12.50 -10.33 -5.62
N LYS A 386 13.41 -11.25 -5.27
CA LYS A 386 14.76 -10.96 -4.79
C LYS A 386 15.83 -11.74 -5.55
N LEU A 387 16.94 -11.07 -5.87
CA LEU A 387 18.14 -11.63 -6.50
C LEU A 387 19.34 -11.32 -5.60
N GLU A 388 20.01 -12.32 -5.03
CA GLU A 388 21.17 -12.12 -4.12
C GLU A 388 22.49 -12.62 -4.69
N GLU A 389 23.54 -11.80 -4.56
CA GLU A 389 24.94 -12.17 -4.80
C GLU A 389 25.67 -12.55 -3.49
N LYS A 390 26.17 -13.79 -3.43
CA LYS A 390 27.04 -14.24 -2.33
C LYS A 390 28.55 -14.06 -2.65
N ASP A 391 28.92 -13.77 -3.90
CA ASP A 391 30.33 -13.65 -4.33
C ASP A 391 30.49 -12.68 -5.53
N HIS A 392 31.16 -11.53 -5.32
CA HIS A 392 31.32 -10.44 -6.31
C HIS A 392 32.21 -10.78 -7.52
N SER A 393 32.66 -12.04 -7.65
CA SER A 393 33.61 -12.48 -8.67
C SER A 393 32.95 -12.98 -9.97
N PHE A 394 31.64 -13.25 -9.97
CA PHE A 394 30.88 -13.70 -11.13
C PHE A 394 29.44 -13.14 -11.08
N PRO A 395 28.89 -12.56 -12.18
CA PRO A 395 27.54 -12.01 -12.18
C PRO A 395 26.50 -13.12 -11.93
N VAL A 396 25.61 -12.91 -10.96
CA VAL A 396 24.65 -13.92 -10.49
C VAL A 396 23.63 -14.34 -11.55
N VAL A 397 23.34 -13.50 -12.55
CA VAL A 397 22.38 -13.87 -13.60
C VAL A 397 22.81 -13.30 -14.95
N SER A 398 23.23 -14.16 -15.88
CA SER A 398 23.77 -13.70 -17.16
C SER A 398 22.71 -13.29 -18.19
N THR A 399 21.41 -13.64 -18.06
CA THR A 399 20.36 -13.21 -19.02
C THR A 399 18.89 -13.27 -18.50
N ILE A 400 18.39 -12.29 -17.74
CA ILE A 400 16.94 -12.19 -17.34
C ILE A 400 16.09 -11.41 -18.37
N GLU A 401 16.48 -11.43 -19.64
CA GLU A 401 15.75 -10.68 -20.66
C GLU A 401 14.33 -11.25 -20.86
N ASN A 402 13.31 -10.38 -20.87
CA ASN A 402 11.92 -10.77 -21.13
C ASN A 402 11.32 -11.81 -20.16
N CYS A 403 11.90 -11.99 -18.97
CA CYS A 403 11.35 -12.88 -17.96
C CYS A 403 10.28 -12.20 -17.09
N ILE A 404 9.42 -13.02 -16.47
CA ILE A 404 8.42 -12.59 -15.49
C ILE A 404 8.71 -13.32 -14.18
N LEU A 405 9.06 -12.59 -13.12
CA LEU A 405 9.32 -13.14 -11.79
C LEU A 405 8.29 -12.59 -10.80
N ILE A 406 7.53 -13.49 -10.18
CA ILE A 406 6.52 -13.15 -9.18
C ILE A 406 6.77 -13.92 -7.91
N ASN A 407 6.80 -13.23 -6.77
CA ASN A 407 6.96 -13.82 -5.45
C ASN A 407 8.15 -14.79 -5.35
N SER A 408 9.29 -14.45 -5.94
CA SER A 408 10.38 -15.42 -6.14
C SER A 408 11.72 -14.91 -5.61
N ARG A 409 12.53 -15.81 -5.06
CA ARG A 409 13.85 -15.55 -4.49
C ARG A 409 14.87 -16.44 -5.19
N LEU A 410 15.90 -15.83 -5.77
CA LEU A 410 17.00 -16.53 -6.43
C LEU A 410 18.31 -16.21 -5.69
N GLU A 411 19.03 -17.25 -5.26
CA GLU A 411 20.29 -17.14 -4.53
C GLU A 411 21.38 -18.05 -5.11
N GLY A 412 22.63 -17.61 -5.06
CA GLY A 412 23.77 -18.39 -5.54
C GLY A 412 24.00 -18.25 -7.04
N GLN A 413 24.57 -19.27 -7.68
CA GLN A 413 24.87 -19.26 -9.12
C GLN A 413 23.66 -19.76 -9.92
N VAL A 414 22.55 -19.02 -9.88
CA VAL A 414 21.29 -19.38 -10.56
C VAL A 414 21.09 -18.54 -11.82
N SER A 415 21.10 -19.17 -13.00
CA SER A 415 20.75 -18.50 -14.25
C SER A 415 19.35 -18.87 -14.74
N ILE A 416 18.59 -17.87 -15.19
CA ILE A 416 17.25 -18.04 -15.78
C ILE A 416 17.31 -17.53 -17.21
N GLY A 417 17.09 -18.41 -18.20
CA GLY A 417 17.14 -18.04 -19.60
C GLY A 417 15.97 -17.15 -20.05
N GLU A 418 16.20 -16.39 -21.11
CA GLU A 418 15.29 -15.41 -21.68
C GLU A 418 13.84 -15.92 -21.82
N GLY A 419 12.88 -15.06 -21.48
CA GLY A 419 11.47 -15.32 -21.70
C GLY A 419 10.84 -16.27 -20.68
N SER A 420 11.52 -16.63 -19.60
CA SER A 420 11.01 -17.57 -18.59
C SER A 420 9.99 -16.93 -17.64
N LEU A 421 9.12 -17.76 -17.06
CA LEU A 421 8.12 -17.40 -16.06
C LEU A 421 8.45 -18.12 -14.74
N VAL A 422 8.69 -17.36 -13.67
CA VAL A 422 9.04 -17.88 -12.35
C VAL A 422 8.01 -17.41 -11.33
N LEU A 423 7.29 -18.35 -10.71
CA LEU A 423 6.16 -18.10 -9.83
C LEU A 423 6.37 -18.77 -8.47
N HIS A 424 6.39 -17.97 -7.40
CA HIS A 424 6.42 -18.46 -6.02
C HIS A 424 7.62 -19.38 -5.71
N CYS A 425 8.77 -19.17 -6.35
CA CYS A 425 9.94 -20.03 -6.18
C CYS A 425 10.95 -19.43 -5.20
N HIS A 426 11.57 -20.26 -4.36
CA HIS A 426 12.83 -19.98 -3.70
C HIS A 426 13.88 -20.97 -4.23
N ILE A 427 14.77 -20.49 -5.09
CA ILE A 427 15.79 -21.29 -5.76
C ILE A 427 17.15 -20.86 -5.22
N GLU A 428 17.89 -21.81 -4.65
CA GLU A 428 19.24 -21.61 -4.14
C GLU A 428 20.16 -22.68 -4.74
N GLY A 429 21.40 -22.31 -5.11
CA GLY A 429 22.44 -23.27 -5.51
C GLY A 429 23.14 -22.91 -6.82
N ASN A 430 23.66 -23.91 -7.53
CA ASN A 430 24.33 -23.77 -8.83
C ASN A 430 23.50 -24.40 -9.96
N LEU A 431 22.52 -23.65 -10.48
CA LEU A 431 21.48 -24.13 -11.38
C LEU A 431 21.36 -23.22 -12.61
N GLN A 432 21.26 -23.80 -13.80
CA GLN A 432 21.09 -23.03 -15.03
C GLN A 432 19.84 -23.49 -15.76
N PHE A 433 18.88 -22.59 -15.94
CA PHE A 433 17.65 -22.86 -16.67
C PHE A 433 17.73 -22.23 -18.06
N GLY A 434 17.44 -23.00 -19.10
CA GLY A 434 17.29 -22.54 -20.47
C GLY A 434 16.16 -21.52 -20.68
N LYS A 435 15.92 -21.16 -21.94
CA LYS A 435 14.94 -20.15 -22.36
C LYS A 435 13.49 -20.64 -22.22
N ARG A 436 12.57 -19.70 -21.98
CA ARG A 436 11.10 -19.92 -21.94
C ARG A 436 10.65 -21.01 -20.97
N ASN A 437 11.39 -21.20 -19.88
CA ASN A 437 11.02 -22.16 -18.84
C ASN A 437 9.91 -21.60 -17.95
N ILE A 438 9.09 -22.50 -17.39
CA ILE A 438 8.03 -22.16 -16.43
C ILE A 438 8.35 -22.84 -15.10
N LEU A 439 8.70 -22.07 -14.08
CA LEU A 439 9.11 -22.57 -12.76
C LEU A 439 8.05 -22.18 -11.72
N ILE A 440 7.51 -23.15 -10.98
CA ILE A 440 6.39 -22.92 -10.07
C ILE A 440 6.63 -23.60 -8.70
N GLU A 441 6.56 -22.82 -7.62
CA GLU A 441 6.61 -23.26 -6.20
C GLU A 441 7.90 -24.00 -5.79
N LEU A 442 9.00 -23.86 -6.53
CA LEU A 442 10.22 -24.60 -6.25
C LEU A 442 10.87 -24.10 -4.95
N GLU A 443 11.23 -25.01 -4.03
CA GLU A 443 11.91 -24.70 -2.78
C GLU A 443 13.37 -25.21 -2.77
N PRO A 444 14.28 -24.60 -1.96
CA PRO A 444 15.70 -24.98 -1.94
C PRO A 444 15.93 -26.45 -1.58
N THR A 445 15.07 -27.02 -0.74
CA THR A 445 15.15 -28.41 -0.27
C THR A 445 15.06 -29.44 -1.41
N ILE A 446 14.48 -29.08 -2.56
CA ILE A 446 14.46 -29.94 -3.75
C ILE A 446 15.86 -30.13 -4.34
N PHE A 447 16.74 -29.15 -4.17
CA PHE A 447 18.07 -29.11 -4.80
C PHE A 447 19.20 -29.64 -3.90
N GLN A 448 18.95 -29.81 -2.59
CA GLN A 448 19.98 -30.11 -1.57
C GLN A 448 20.77 -31.45 -1.68
N PRO A 449 20.37 -32.49 -2.43
CA PRO A 449 21.26 -33.64 -2.71
C PRO A 449 22.29 -33.38 -3.82
N TYR A 450 22.07 -32.36 -4.67
CA TYR A 450 22.91 -32.06 -5.84
C TYR A 450 24.14 -31.22 -5.47
N ASP A 451 24.03 -30.36 -4.45
CA ASP A 451 25.07 -29.40 -4.04
C ASP A 451 26.35 -30.02 -3.47
N ASN A 452 26.32 -31.30 -3.06
CA ASN A 452 27.48 -31.91 -2.39
C ASN A 452 28.49 -32.60 -3.32
N ILE A 453 28.27 -32.69 -4.65
CA ILE A 453 29.08 -33.58 -5.51
C ILE A 453 29.56 -32.97 -6.86
N SER A 454 28.90 -31.99 -7.49
CA SER A 454 29.37 -31.50 -8.81
C SER A 454 29.94 -30.08 -8.81
N SER A 455 31.17 -29.94 -9.30
CA SER A 455 31.81 -28.68 -9.68
C SER A 455 31.20 -28.01 -10.92
N TYR A 456 30.14 -28.58 -11.49
CA TYR A 456 29.43 -28.09 -12.67
C TYR A 456 27.96 -27.79 -12.34
N PRO A 457 27.37 -26.74 -12.95
CA PRO A 457 25.95 -26.40 -12.79
C PRO A 457 25.04 -27.52 -13.30
N ALA A 458 23.89 -27.72 -12.65
CA ALA A 458 22.81 -28.51 -13.24
C ALA A 458 22.10 -27.68 -14.32
N VAL A 459 22.21 -28.10 -15.59
CA VAL A 459 21.67 -27.36 -16.74
C VAL A 459 20.34 -27.96 -17.19
N PHE A 460 19.25 -27.20 -17.07
CA PHE A 460 17.93 -27.54 -17.59
C PHE A 460 17.75 -26.95 -19.00
N PRO A 461 17.17 -27.71 -19.94
CA PRO A 461 16.99 -27.25 -21.31
C PRO A 461 15.91 -26.16 -21.43
N ASP A 462 15.75 -25.64 -22.63
CA ASP A 462 14.68 -24.71 -23.00
C ASP A 462 13.30 -25.38 -22.97
N ASP A 463 12.25 -24.56 -22.88
CA ASP A 463 10.85 -24.96 -23.11
C ASP A 463 10.31 -26.01 -22.14
N ILE A 464 10.81 -26.05 -20.91
CA ILE A 464 10.36 -26.95 -19.84
C ILE A 464 9.57 -26.21 -18.77
N MET A 465 8.52 -26.88 -18.29
CA MET A 465 7.81 -26.53 -17.08
C MET A 465 8.23 -27.44 -15.93
N LEU A 466 8.62 -26.85 -14.81
CA LEU A 466 8.96 -27.54 -13.57
C LEU A 466 8.10 -27.00 -12.43
N GLN A 467 7.35 -27.87 -11.75
CA GLN A 467 6.41 -27.48 -10.71
C GLN A 467 6.49 -28.39 -9.50
N GLN A 468 6.71 -27.80 -8.33
CA GLN A 468 6.53 -28.48 -7.04
C GLN A 468 5.06 -28.42 -6.62
N VAL A 469 4.52 -29.55 -6.17
CA VAL A 469 3.13 -29.67 -5.70
C VAL A 469 3.13 -30.20 -4.28
N LEU A 470 2.54 -29.46 -3.34
CA LEU A 470 2.39 -29.89 -1.95
C LEU A 470 1.17 -30.80 -1.82
N LEU A 471 1.36 -31.98 -1.24
CA LEU A 471 0.32 -32.99 -1.12
C LEU A 471 -0.33 -32.96 0.27
N LYS A 472 -1.61 -33.34 0.34
CA LYS A 472 -2.30 -33.71 1.59
C LYS A 472 -1.63 -34.96 2.16
N PHE A 473 -1.58 -35.10 3.50
CA PHE A 473 -1.08 -36.32 4.13
C PHE A 473 -1.79 -37.55 3.53
N LEU A 474 -1.01 -38.45 2.92
CA LEU A 474 -1.54 -39.70 2.37
C LEU A 474 -1.76 -40.69 3.53
N PRO A 475 -2.93 -41.33 3.65
CA PRO A 475 -3.29 -42.13 4.82
C PRO A 475 -2.36 -43.33 5.08
N GLU A 476 -2.17 -43.61 6.38
CA GLU A 476 -1.23 -44.53 7.08
C GLU A 476 -1.19 -46.02 6.69
N LYS A 477 -1.65 -46.43 5.50
CA LYS A 477 -1.68 -47.87 5.15
C LYS A 477 -0.41 -48.42 4.48
N GLN A 478 0.76 -47.79 4.60
CA GLN A 478 2.01 -48.34 4.02
C GLN A 478 3.28 -48.00 4.84
N PRO A 479 4.35 -48.83 4.75
CA PRO A 479 5.47 -48.85 5.71
C PRO A 479 6.57 -47.80 5.45
N THR A 480 6.42 -46.92 4.46
CA THR A 480 7.44 -45.97 4.01
C THR A 480 7.05 -44.52 4.29
N PRO A 481 8.03 -43.62 4.53
CA PRO A 481 7.76 -42.22 4.83
C PRO A 481 6.98 -41.56 3.68
N VAL A 482 5.79 -41.06 4.00
CA VAL A 482 4.88 -40.40 3.05
C VAL A 482 5.48 -39.04 2.66
N CYS A 483 5.80 -38.83 1.38
CA CYS A 483 6.32 -37.56 0.92
C CYS A 483 5.26 -36.46 1.01
N THR A 484 5.68 -35.27 1.44
CA THR A 484 4.79 -34.11 1.65
C THR A 484 4.74 -33.17 0.45
N SER A 485 5.55 -33.42 -0.58
CA SER A 485 5.66 -32.65 -1.81
C SER A 485 6.07 -33.53 -2.99
N LEU A 486 5.72 -33.15 -4.21
CA LEU A 486 6.05 -33.86 -5.44
C LEU A 486 6.62 -32.89 -6.48
N LEU A 487 7.58 -33.33 -7.29
CA LEU A 487 8.08 -32.56 -8.43
C LEU A 487 7.49 -33.11 -9.74
N THR A 488 6.87 -32.23 -10.52
CA THR A 488 6.29 -32.55 -11.83
C THR A 488 7.03 -31.80 -12.93
N VAL A 489 7.11 -32.41 -14.12
CA VAL A 489 7.82 -31.86 -15.27
C VAL A 489 7.07 -32.12 -16.57
N PHE A 490 6.98 -31.11 -17.42
CA PHE A 490 6.37 -31.17 -18.76
C PHE A 490 7.15 -30.30 -19.74
N GLY A 491 7.03 -30.57 -21.04
CA GLY A 491 7.36 -29.60 -22.07
C GLY A 491 6.25 -28.57 -22.19
N ILE A 492 6.59 -27.30 -22.46
CA ILE A 492 5.57 -26.23 -22.53
C ILE A 492 4.59 -26.41 -23.70
N TYR A 493 4.94 -27.22 -24.71
CA TYR A 493 4.07 -27.54 -25.85
C TYR A 493 3.31 -28.86 -25.70
N ASP A 494 3.52 -29.60 -24.59
CA ASP A 494 2.83 -30.86 -24.36
C ASP A 494 1.33 -30.62 -24.11
N ASN A 495 0.48 -31.27 -24.91
CA ASN A 495 -0.95 -31.29 -24.68
C ASN A 495 -1.32 -32.49 -23.83
N LEU A 496 -1.78 -32.23 -22.60
CA LEU A 496 -1.98 -33.26 -21.58
C LEU A 496 -3.06 -34.31 -21.94
N ILE A 497 -3.92 -34.03 -22.92
CA ILE A 497 -5.11 -34.84 -23.23
C ILE A 497 -5.13 -35.42 -24.65
N LEU A 498 -4.05 -35.25 -25.42
CA LEU A 498 -3.96 -35.95 -26.71
C LEU A 498 -3.72 -37.45 -26.47
N PRO A 499 -4.43 -38.34 -27.20
CA PRO A 499 -4.12 -39.76 -27.21
C PRO A 499 -2.66 -40.03 -27.59
N VAL A 500 -2.04 -41.04 -26.99
CA VAL A 500 -0.62 -41.35 -27.23
C VAL A 500 -0.33 -41.79 -28.67
N ASN A 501 -1.35 -42.24 -29.41
CA ASN A 501 -1.27 -42.62 -30.82
C ASN A 501 -1.49 -41.44 -31.78
N ASP A 502 -1.82 -40.25 -31.28
CA ASP A 502 -1.86 -39.04 -32.08
C ASP A 502 -0.42 -38.63 -32.44
N VAL A 503 -0.18 -38.34 -33.72
CA VAL A 503 1.15 -37.97 -34.25
C VAL A 503 1.70 -36.67 -33.66
N THR A 504 0.83 -35.83 -33.09
CA THR A 504 1.17 -34.56 -32.43
C THR A 504 1.29 -34.68 -30.92
N ALA A 505 1.03 -35.86 -30.33
CA ALA A 505 1.19 -36.08 -28.90
C ALA A 505 2.66 -36.16 -28.49
N THR A 506 3.05 -35.31 -27.54
CA THR A 506 4.43 -35.23 -27.05
C THR A 506 4.52 -35.40 -25.54
N PHE A 507 5.72 -35.75 -25.08
CA PHE A 507 6.15 -35.57 -23.69
C PHE A 507 7.55 -34.95 -23.69
N LEU A 508 7.72 -33.88 -22.92
CA LEU A 508 8.93 -33.03 -22.88
C LEU A 508 9.26 -32.45 -24.26
N ASN A 509 8.21 -32.00 -24.98
CA ASN A 509 8.27 -31.47 -26.35
C ASN A 509 8.82 -32.46 -27.39
N LYS A 510 8.86 -33.76 -27.08
CA LYS A 510 9.35 -34.81 -27.97
C LYS A 510 8.27 -35.87 -28.21
N PRO A 511 8.25 -36.51 -29.39
CA PRO A 511 7.37 -37.66 -29.64
C PRO A 511 7.60 -38.77 -28.62
N TRP A 512 6.53 -39.46 -28.23
CA TRP A 512 6.57 -40.55 -27.24
C TRP A 512 7.57 -41.67 -27.60
N GLU A 513 7.73 -41.98 -28.89
CA GLU A 513 8.68 -43.00 -29.36
C GLU A 513 10.13 -42.69 -28.96
N MET A 514 10.55 -41.43 -29.08
CA MET A 514 11.88 -40.98 -28.67
C MET A 514 12.07 -41.06 -27.16
N PHE A 515 11.00 -40.79 -26.41
CA PHE A 515 11.03 -40.88 -24.95
C PHE A 515 11.20 -42.34 -24.49
N PHE A 516 10.41 -43.26 -25.05
CA PHE A 516 10.50 -44.68 -24.73
C PHE A 516 11.85 -45.28 -25.13
N SER A 517 12.37 -44.95 -26.33
CA SER A 517 13.65 -45.46 -26.79
C SER A 517 14.82 -45.01 -25.91
N ARG A 518 14.78 -43.77 -25.40
CA ARG A 518 15.86 -43.21 -24.57
C ARG A 518 15.81 -43.72 -23.13
N THR A 519 14.62 -43.80 -22.54
CA THR A 519 14.46 -44.12 -21.11
C THR A 519 14.33 -45.61 -20.84
N GLY A 520 13.98 -46.42 -21.85
CA GLY A 520 13.66 -47.84 -21.67
C GLY A 520 12.30 -48.08 -20.98
N ILE A 521 11.52 -47.02 -20.76
CA ILE A 521 10.13 -47.10 -20.26
C ILE A 521 9.25 -47.68 -21.37
N ILE A 522 8.33 -48.57 -21.01
CA ILE A 522 7.31 -49.09 -21.92
C ILE A 522 5.93 -48.51 -21.57
N PRO A 523 4.97 -48.42 -22.51
CA PRO A 523 3.65 -47.86 -22.24
C PRO A 523 2.94 -48.47 -21.01
N ASP A 524 3.11 -49.77 -20.77
CA ASP A 524 2.44 -50.47 -19.67
C ASP A 524 2.96 -50.02 -18.29
N ASP A 525 4.18 -49.48 -18.21
CA ASP A 525 4.71 -48.86 -16.99
C ASP A 525 3.86 -47.63 -16.57
N LEU A 526 3.27 -46.91 -17.55
CA LEU A 526 2.60 -45.63 -17.33
C LEU A 526 1.10 -45.75 -17.11
N TRP A 527 0.42 -46.61 -17.88
CA TRP A 527 -1.04 -46.72 -17.88
C TRP A 527 -1.56 -48.08 -17.36
N GLY A 528 -0.71 -49.09 -17.30
CA GLY A 528 -1.10 -50.47 -16.98
C GLY A 528 -1.49 -51.29 -18.22
N LEU A 529 -1.63 -52.60 -17.99
CA LEU A 529 -2.07 -53.57 -18.99
C LEU A 529 -3.54 -53.32 -19.37
N ASP A 530 -3.91 -53.66 -20.61
CA ASP A 530 -5.29 -53.66 -21.11
C ASP A 530 -5.98 -52.28 -21.33
N ILE A 531 -5.22 -51.18 -21.33
CA ILE A 531 -5.73 -49.87 -21.76
C ILE A 531 -5.50 -49.69 -23.27
N GLU A 532 -6.55 -49.38 -24.03
CA GLU A 532 -6.47 -49.08 -25.47
C GLU A 532 -5.66 -47.79 -25.74
N ALA A 533 -4.96 -47.72 -26.86
CA ALA A 533 -4.02 -46.62 -27.16
C ALA A 533 -4.70 -45.24 -27.27
N ASP A 534 -5.94 -45.20 -27.74
CA ASP A 534 -6.79 -44.00 -27.82
C ASP A 534 -7.26 -43.49 -26.45
N LYS A 535 -7.05 -44.28 -25.39
CA LYS A 535 -7.35 -43.94 -23.98
C LYS A 535 -6.11 -43.70 -23.13
N LYS A 536 -4.91 -43.75 -23.74
CA LYS A 536 -3.63 -43.43 -23.08
C LYS A 536 -3.32 -41.96 -23.27
N PHE A 537 -3.34 -41.19 -22.19
CA PHE A 537 -3.10 -39.74 -22.18
C PHE A 537 -1.99 -39.37 -21.22
N LEU A 538 -1.24 -38.30 -21.53
CA LEU A 538 -0.20 -37.76 -20.64
C LEU A 538 -0.78 -37.40 -19.25
N PHE A 539 -1.99 -36.85 -19.19
CA PHE A 539 -2.68 -36.50 -17.93
C PHE A 539 -2.87 -37.71 -16.99
N LYS A 540 -2.99 -38.92 -17.54
CA LYS A 540 -3.19 -40.18 -16.80
C LYS A 540 -1.91 -41.03 -16.67
N ALA A 541 -0.79 -40.61 -17.26
CA ALA A 541 0.46 -41.35 -17.21
C ALA A 541 1.09 -41.28 -15.80
N LYS A 542 1.40 -42.42 -15.18
CA LYS A 542 2.02 -42.51 -13.85
C LYS A 542 3.52 -42.22 -13.90
N LEU A 543 3.86 -40.93 -14.04
CA LEU A 543 5.23 -40.47 -14.25
C LEU A 543 6.00 -40.14 -12.96
N PHE A 544 5.30 -39.62 -11.94
CA PHE A 544 5.94 -38.85 -10.88
C PHE A 544 6.09 -39.67 -9.59
N PRO A 545 7.32 -39.96 -9.13
CA PRO A 545 7.57 -40.71 -7.89
C PRO A 545 7.10 -39.98 -6.63
N VAL A 546 6.34 -40.64 -5.76
CA VAL A 546 5.69 -40.05 -4.57
C VAL A 546 6.35 -40.45 -3.25
N ALA A 547 7.14 -41.51 -3.22
CA ALA A 547 7.98 -41.86 -2.09
C ALA A 547 9.36 -42.19 -2.65
N LEU A 548 10.40 -41.59 -2.09
CA LEU A 548 11.78 -41.86 -2.50
C LEU A 548 12.37 -42.92 -1.57
N LEU A 549 13.05 -43.91 -2.14
CA LEU A 549 13.92 -44.81 -1.38
C LEU A 549 15.12 -44.05 -0.80
N GLU A 550 15.68 -44.56 0.29
CA GLU A 550 16.84 -43.97 0.97
C GLU A 550 18.03 -43.82 0.01
N GLY A 551 18.56 -42.58 -0.11
CA GLY A 551 19.68 -42.25 -1.01
C GLY A 551 19.28 -41.78 -2.43
N GLU A 552 17.99 -41.79 -2.78
CA GLU A 552 17.49 -41.25 -4.06
C GLU A 552 16.92 -39.84 -3.89
N SER A 553 16.96 -39.03 -4.95
CA SER A 553 16.37 -37.69 -4.97
C SER A 553 15.32 -37.53 -6.08
N MET A 554 14.27 -36.76 -5.82
CA MET A 554 13.26 -36.40 -6.84
C MET A 554 13.92 -35.72 -8.04
N LEU A 555 14.91 -34.88 -7.78
CA LEU A 555 15.65 -34.17 -8.82
C LEU A 555 16.44 -35.12 -9.73
N SER A 556 17.00 -36.21 -9.20
CA SER A 556 17.69 -37.24 -9.98
C SER A 556 16.77 -37.88 -11.03
N PHE A 557 15.54 -38.25 -10.63
CA PHE A 557 14.57 -38.83 -11.55
C PHE A 557 14.09 -37.80 -12.58
N ILE A 558 13.85 -36.56 -12.17
CA ILE A 558 13.38 -35.50 -13.08
C ILE A 558 14.47 -35.13 -14.10
N THR A 559 15.73 -34.97 -13.67
CA THR A 559 16.85 -34.70 -14.59
C THR A 559 17.10 -35.86 -15.55
N TRP A 560 16.90 -37.12 -15.13
CA TRP A 560 16.91 -38.28 -16.02
C TRP A 560 15.75 -38.26 -17.02
N LEU A 561 14.52 -37.98 -16.56
CA LEU A 561 13.35 -37.84 -17.42
C LEU A 561 13.53 -36.74 -18.47
N ILE A 562 14.18 -35.62 -18.14
CA ILE A 562 14.49 -34.54 -19.10
C ILE A 562 15.63 -34.92 -20.05
N GLY A 563 16.56 -35.78 -19.60
CA GLY A 563 17.78 -36.12 -20.35
C GLY A 563 18.96 -35.23 -20.08
N VAL A 564 18.96 -34.60 -18.90
CA VAL A 564 20.12 -33.89 -18.33
C VAL A 564 21.07 -34.88 -17.64
N ASN A 565 20.54 -36.00 -17.14
CA ASN A 565 21.29 -37.05 -16.44
C ASN A 565 21.22 -38.37 -17.22
N ASP A 566 22.38 -38.88 -17.64
CA ASP A 566 22.51 -40.12 -18.43
C ASP A 566 22.59 -41.40 -17.58
N ARG A 567 22.40 -41.32 -16.26
CA ARG A 567 22.30 -42.51 -15.42
C ARG A 567 21.07 -43.33 -15.82
N ASP A 568 21.25 -44.64 -16.00
CA ASP A 568 20.12 -45.55 -16.19
C ASP A 568 19.38 -45.76 -14.86
N LEU A 569 18.24 -45.07 -14.72
CA LEU A 569 17.41 -45.09 -13.52
C LEU A 569 16.08 -45.86 -13.72
N VAL A 570 15.89 -46.53 -14.86
CA VAL A 570 14.56 -47.10 -15.22
C VAL A 570 14.09 -48.15 -14.22
N SER A 571 14.98 -49.03 -13.75
CA SER A 571 14.67 -50.07 -12.78
C SER A 571 14.24 -49.47 -11.43
N LYS A 572 15.06 -48.56 -10.90
CA LYS A 572 14.76 -47.83 -9.66
C LYS A 572 13.48 -47.03 -9.75
N TRP A 573 13.23 -46.41 -10.91
CA TRP A 573 12.01 -45.64 -11.19
C TRP A 573 10.76 -46.54 -11.24
N ARG A 574 10.86 -47.78 -11.78
CA ARG A 574 9.81 -48.82 -11.73
C ARG A 574 9.47 -49.26 -10.32
N ASP A 575 10.46 -49.32 -9.44
CA ASP A 575 10.26 -49.71 -8.04
C ASP A 575 9.63 -48.60 -7.18
N GLN A 576 9.57 -47.35 -7.67
CA GLN A 576 8.92 -46.27 -6.95
C GLN A 576 7.40 -46.32 -7.07
N TRP A 577 6.70 -45.90 -6.02
CA TRP A 577 5.28 -45.56 -6.14
C TRP A 577 5.13 -44.26 -6.92
N ARG A 578 4.33 -44.27 -8.00
CA ARG A 578 4.16 -43.12 -8.90
C ARG A 578 2.71 -42.67 -9.02
N MET A 579 2.53 -41.37 -9.21
CA MET A 579 1.24 -40.75 -9.52
C MET A 579 1.21 -40.14 -10.92
N SER A 580 0.02 -40.12 -11.50
CA SER A 580 -0.29 -39.31 -12.69
C SER A 580 -0.71 -37.89 -12.31
N MET A 581 -0.68 -36.96 -13.27
CA MET A 581 -1.09 -35.58 -13.01
C MET A 581 -2.54 -35.49 -12.50
N GLU A 582 -3.44 -36.33 -13.01
CA GLU A 582 -4.80 -36.46 -12.50
C GLU A 582 -4.84 -36.81 -11.00
N GLN A 583 -4.00 -37.77 -10.58
CA GLN A 583 -3.93 -38.20 -9.18
C GLN A 583 -3.31 -37.10 -8.31
N VAL A 584 -2.26 -36.43 -8.80
CA VAL A 584 -1.61 -35.30 -8.11
C VAL A 584 -2.62 -34.21 -7.80
N LEU A 585 -3.42 -33.79 -8.79
CA LEU A 585 -4.39 -32.70 -8.62
C LEU A 585 -5.48 -32.99 -7.59
N ARG A 586 -5.84 -34.27 -7.38
CA ARG A 586 -6.80 -34.69 -6.35
C ARG A 586 -6.24 -34.62 -4.93
N HIS A 587 -4.92 -34.64 -4.79
CA HIS A 587 -4.22 -34.67 -3.51
C HIS A 587 -3.51 -33.36 -3.16
N VAL A 588 -3.67 -32.29 -3.94
CA VAL A 588 -3.04 -30.99 -3.61
C VAL A 588 -3.56 -30.43 -2.29
N SER A 589 -2.64 -29.96 -1.45
CA SER A 589 -2.98 -29.22 -0.24
C SER A 589 -3.05 -27.71 -0.53
N TYR A 590 -4.25 -27.22 -0.86
CA TYR A 590 -4.51 -25.79 -1.11
C TYR A 590 -4.02 -24.90 0.03
N ALA A 591 -4.34 -25.27 1.28
CA ALA A 591 -3.95 -24.51 2.47
C ALA A 591 -2.42 -24.39 2.59
N LYS A 592 -1.68 -25.50 2.51
CA LYS A 592 -0.21 -25.48 2.56
C LYS A 592 0.40 -24.64 1.43
N THR A 593 -0.11 -24.77 0.21
CA THR A 593 0.38 -23.98 -0.93
C THR A 593 0.17 -22.49 -0.69
N MET A 594 -1.03 -22.08 -0.27
CA MET A 594 -1.33 -20.68 0.01
C MET A 594 -0.50 -20.14 1.19
N ASP A 595 -0.31 -20.94 2.24
CA ASP A 595 0.54 -20.60 3.39
C ASP A 595 2.01 -20.41 2.95
N ASN A 596 2.56 -21.30 2.13
CA ASN A 596 3.94 -21.20 1.63
C ASN A 596 4.13 -19.94 0.77
N ARG A 597 3.16 -19.63 -0.12
CA ARG A 597 3.20 -18.38 -0.91
C ARG A 597 3.27 -17.14 -0.01
N ARG A 598 2.39 -17.06 1.00
CA ARG A 598 2.36 -15.94 1.94
C ARG A 598 3.63 -15.86 2.77
N ASN A 599 4.14 -17.00 3.22
CA ASN A 599 5.42 -17.06 3.92
C ASN A 599 6.56 -16.48 3.07
N LEU A 600 6.65 -16.89 1.80
CA LEU A 600 7.66 -16.36 0.89
C LEU A 600 7.46 -14.86 0.62
N THR A 601 6.21 -14.41 0.41
CA THR A 601 5.87 -12.98 0.27
C THR A 601 6.34 -12.18 1.48
N PHE A 602 6.05 -12.67 2.68
CA PHE A 602 6.42 -12.04 3.93
C PHE A 602 7.94 -11.97 4.10
N GLN A 603 8.68 -13.05 3.83
CA GLN A 603 10.14 -13.06 3.95
C GLN A 603 10.80 -12.08 2.98
N ILE A 604 10.36 -12.05 1.71
CA ILE A 604 10.84 -11.06 0.73
C ILE A 604 10.56 -9.64 1.23
N GLY A 605 9.33 -9.35 1.66
CA GLY A 605 8.96 -8.03 2.17
C GLY A 605 9.74 -7.61 3.43
N LEU A 606 10.06 -8.56 4.31
CA LEU A 606 10.82 -8.34 5.54
C LEU A 606 12.27 -7.95 5.26
N GLU A 607 12.88 -8.58 4.27
CA GLU A 607 14.25 -8.28 3.82
C GLU A 607 14.29 -6.97 3.03
N GLU A 608 13.35 -6.77 2.10
CA GLU A 608 13.22 -5.52 1.35
C GLU A 608 13.06 -4.32 2.30
N MET A 609 12.28 -4.47 3.37
CA MET A 609 12.13 -3.45 4.41
C MET A 609 13.48 -3.18 5.09
N SER A 610 14.20 -4.24 5.47
CA SER A 610 15.47 -4.13 6.17
C SER A 610 16.52 -3.42 5.33
N GLU A 611 16.72 -3.84 4.09
CA GLU A 611 17.66 -3.24 3.15
C GLU A 611 17.30 -1.79 2.83
N ALA A 612 16.03 -1.51 2.55
CA ALA A 612 15.59 -0.15 2.26
C ALA A 612 15.72 0.79 3.47
N LEU A 613 15.56 0.30 4.70
CA LEU A 613 15.84 1.08 5.90
C LEU A 613 17.34 1.33 6.05
N VAL A 614 18.18 0.30 5.97
CA VAL A 614 19.65 0.42 6.08
C VAL A 614 20.22 1.38 5.04
N ASN A 615 19.69 1.34 3.81
CA ASN A 615 20.14 2.20 2.71
C ASN A 615 19.46 3.60 2.70
N GLY A 616 18.63 3.93 3.70
CA GLY A 616 17.94 5.22 3.76
C GLY A 616 16.91 5.48 2.65
N SER A 617 16.46 4.43 1.95
CA SER A 617 15.55 4.49 0.79
C SER A 617 14.18 5.08 1.15
N PRO A 618 13.53 5.93 0.33
CA PRO A 618 12.24 6.56 0.64
C PRO A 618 11.03 5.60 0.56
N ARG A 619 11.22 4.28 0.66
CA ARG A 619 10.16 3.27 0.54
C ARG A 619 9.10 3.37 1.64
N TYR A 620 7.84 3.20 1.25
CA TYR A 620 6.65 3.16 2.11
C TYR A 620 6.38 1.75 2.66
N PHE A 621 6.09 1.62 3.97
CA PHE A 621 5.95 0.30 4.63
C PHE A 621 4.64 0.05 5.40
N LEU A 622 3.77 1.05 5.63
CA LEU A 622 2.56 0.80 6.45
C LEU A 622 1.65 -0.28 5.85
N SER A 623 1.63 -0.39 4.52
CA SER A 623 0.92 -1.45 3.80
C SER A 623 1.41 -2.85 4.19
N PHE A 624 2.72 -3.04 4.21
CA PHE A 624 3.38 -4.25 4.65
C PHE A 624 3.08 -4.53 6.13
N PHE A 625 3.21 -3.53 7.01
CA PHE A 625 2.93 -3.70 8.44
C PHE A 625 1.49 -4.11 8.75
N ARG A 626 0.50 -3.49 8.08
CA ARG A 626 -0.91 -3.88 8.22
C ARG A 626 -1.14 -5.29 7.67
N GLY A 627 -0.52 -5.62 6.53
CA GLY A 627 -0.56 -6.95 5.96
C GLY A 627 -0.04 -8.01 6.94
N SER A 628 1.14 -7.78 7.50
CA SER A 628 1.77 -8.64 8.51
C SER A 628 0.91 -8.80 9.76
N PHE A 629 0.31 -7.73 10.28
CA PHE A 629 -0.58 -7.79 11.45
C PHE A 629 -1.83 -8.65 11.19
N HIS A 630 -2.46 -8.50 10.02
CA HIS A 630 -3.64 -9.31 9.69
C HIS A 630 -3.33 -10.80 9.50
N GLU A 631 -2.06 -11.13 9.25
CA GLU A 631 -1.51 -12.49 9.16
C GLU A 631 -0.88 -12.99 10.47
N GLY A 632 -0.84 -12.18 11.54
CA GLY A 632 -0.26 -12.57 12.83
C GLY A 632 1.27 -12.58 12.86
N ARG A 633 1.93 -11.76 12.02
CA ARG A 633 3.38 -11.70 11.82
C ARG A 633 4.02 -10.42 12.37
N GLU A 634 3.28 -9.60 13.10
CA GLU A 634 3.72 -8.31 13.64
C GLU A 634 4.94 -8.42 14.57
N VAL A 635 5.07 -9.51 15.33
CA VAL A 635 6.20 -9.73 16.25
C VAL A 635 7.50 -9.99 15.48
N GLU A 636 7.43 -10.72 14.36
CA GLU A 636 8.58 -10.94 13.47
C GLU A 636 9.06 -9.62 12.85
N VAL A 637 8.12 -8.74 12.46
CA VAL A 637 8.45 -7.39 11.96
C VAL A 637 9.13 -6.56 13.04
N LEU A 638 8.60 -6.53 14.27
CA LEU A 638 9.21 -5.80 15.39
C LEU A 638 10.64 -6.29 15.67
N LYS A 639 10.84 -7.61 15.73
CA LYS A 639 12.17 -8.20 15.92
C LYS A 639 13.13 -7.78 14.81
N LYS A 640 12.68 -7.79 13.55
CA LYS A 640 13.52 -7.37 12.42
C LYS A 640 13.88 -5.88 12.48
N LEU A 641 12.92 -5.02 12.85
CA LEU A 641 13.19 -3.60 13.06
C LEU A 641 14.18 -3.36 14.21
N ASP A 642 14.13 -4.16 15.28
CA ASP A 642 15.13 -4.09 16.37
C ASP A 642 16.52 -4.54 15.90
N GLU A 643 16.61 -5.57 15.04
CA GLU A 643 17.86 -6.01 14.42
C GLU A 643 18.46 -4.90 13.56
N VAL A 644 17.66 -4.28 12.68
CA VAL A 644 18.06 -3.16 11.83
C VAL A 644 18.48 -1.95 12.69
N ALA A 645 17.70 -1.58 13.70
CA ALA A 645 18.05 -0.49 14.61
C ALA A 645 19.39 -0.75 15.33
N SER A 646 19.65 -2.01 15.70
CA SER A 646 20.87 -2.41 16.41
C SER A 646 22.13 -2.40 15.54
N SER A 647 22.00 -2.38 14.21
CA SER A 647 23.12 -2.32 13.26
C SER A 647 23.41 -0.90 12.76
N LEU A 648 22.67 0.11 13.20
CA LEU A 648 22.77 1.48 12.71
C LEU A 648 23.44 2.41 13.73
N ASP A 649 24.35 3.24 13.23
CA ASP A 649 24.92 4.39 13.97
C ASP A 649 24.40 5.74 13.43
N ASP A 650 23.76 5.74 12.26
CA ASP A 650 23.19 6.94 11.65
C ASP A 650 21.88 7.35 12.34
N VAL A 651 21.90 8.54 12.95
CA VAL A 651 20.79 9.12 13.72
C VAL A 651 19.54 9.35 12.86
N ILE A 652 19.70 9.72 11.59
CA ILE A 652 18.60 9.98 10.65
C ILE A 652 17.87 8.68 10.35
N ILE A 653 18.61 7.64 10.00
CA ILE A 653 18.03 6.34 9.67
C ILE A 653 17.39 5.72 10.92
N LEU A 654 18.08 5.76 12.07
CA LEU A 654 17.58 5.22 13.32
C LEU A 654 16.27 5.89 13.77
N CYS A 655 16.13 7.21 13.55
CA CYS A 655 14.90 7.97 13.83
C CYS A 655 13.71 7.41 13.04
N ARG A 656 13.92 7.07 11.77
CA ARG A 656 12.90 6.44 10.93
C ARG A 656 12.58 5.01 11.36
N VAL A 657 13.57 4.21 11.75
CA VAL A 657 13.33 2.85 12.26
C VAL A 657 12.48 2.87 13.53
N PHE A 658 12.76 3.77 14.47
CA PHE A 658 11.93 3.95 15.66
C PHE A 658 10.50 4.39 15.33
N SER A 659 10.34 5.26 14.32
CA SER A 659 9.02 5.63 13.84
C SER A 659 8.26 4.44 13.21
N CYS A 660 8.96 3.59 12.45
CA CYS A 660 8.38 2.35 11.91
C CYS A 660 7.93 1.39 13.01
N ILE A 661 8.73 1.21 14.08
CA ILE A 661 8.34 0.41 15.25
C ILE A 661 7.08 1.00 15.89
N ALA A 662 7.03 2.32 16.04
CA ALA A 662 5.85 3.00 16.58
C ALA A 662 4.62 2.82 15.69
N ASP A 663 4.78 2.74 14.37
CA ASP A 663 3.70 2.46 13.41
C ASP A 663 3.18 1.03 13.54
N VAL A 664 4.07 0.03 13.64
CA VAL A 664 3.68 -1.37 13.89
C VAL A 664 2.89 -1.47 15.20
N LEU A 665 3.39 -0.86 16.29
CA LEU A 665 2.68 -0.82 17.58
C LEU A 665 1.32 -0.11 17.49
N GLY A 666 1.23 0.96 16.69
CA GLY A 666 -0.04 1.65 16.42
C GLY A 666 -1.04 0.78 15.68
N ILE A 667 -0.57 0.00 14.70
CA ILE A 667 -1.39 -0.97 13.96
C ILE A 667 -1.86 -2.09 14.88
N MET A 668 -0.99 -2.62 15.73
CA MET A 668 -1.32 -3.64 16.74
C MET A 668 -2.37 -3.18 17.75
N ALA A 669 -2.47 -1.87 17.99
CA ALA A 669 -3.49 -1.30 18.85
C ALA A 669 -4.88 -1.28 18.20
N GLY A 670 -4.96 -1.34 16.87
CA GLY A 670 -6.22 -1.29 16.12
C GLY A 670 -7.10 -0.09 16.49
N GLU A 671 -8.41 -0.23 16.28
CA GLU A 671 -9.40 0.80 16.65
C GLU A 671 -9.65 0.85 18.17
N ALA A 672 -9.31 -0.22 18.90
CA ALA A 672 -9.56 -0.35 20.34
C ALA A 672 -8.51 0.35 21.22
N GLY A 673 -7.34 0.70 20.69
CA GLY A 673 -6.26 1.33 21.46
C GLY A 673 -6.44 2.83 21.72
N GLY A 674 -7.31 3.51 20.95
CA GLY A 674 -7.50 4.96 20.97
C GLY A 674 -6.55 5.71 20.01
N ILE A 675 -6.42 7.03 20.18
CA ILE A 675 -5.64 7.90 19.28
C ILE A 675 -4.19 8.02 19.75
N ARG A 676 -3.24 7.90 18.82
CA ARG A 676 -1.81 8.17 19.06
C ARG A 676 -1.62 9.67 19.34
N GLY A 677 -1.69 10.07 20.61
CA GLY A 677 -1.69 11.48 21.06
C GLY A 677 -0.32 12.16 21.13
N GLY A 678 0.73 11.52 20.64
CA GLY A 678 2.10 12.05 20.61
C GLY A 678 3.03 11.44 21.66
N PRO A 679 4.30 11.91 21.71
CA PRO A 679 5.35 11.33 22.54
C PRO A 679 5.00 11.24 24.03
N ALA A 680 5.47 10.19 24.70
CA ALA A 680 5.30 9.97 26.13
C ALA A 680 6.61 9.64 26.84
N ALA A 681 6.70 9.91 28.16
CA ALA A 681 7.91 9.71 28.97
C ALA A 681 7.57 9.00 30.28
N ASN A 682 7.24 7.71 30.20
CA ASN A 682 7.07 6.87 31.39
C ASN A 682 8.46 6.59 31.99
N ALA A 683 8.56 6.59 33.32
CA ALA A 683 9.83 6.49 34.03
C ALA A 683 10.66 5.25 33.66
N ASN A 684 10.01 4.12 33.36
CA ASN A 684 10.69 2.88 32.99
C ASN A 684 11.52 3.03 31.69
N TRP A 685 11.10 3.92 30.79
CA TRP A 685 11.77 4.14 29.50
C TRP A 685 12.94 5.13 29.58
N ASN A 686 13.10 5.84 30.70
CA ASN A 686 14.07 6.92 30.85
C ASN A 686 15.52 6.45 30.72
N HIS A 687 15.83 5.23 31.16
CA HIS A 687 17.17 4.66 31.02
C HIS A 687 17.55 4.52 29.54
N ALA A 688 16.64 3.97 28.73
CA ALA A 688 16.85 3.85 27.30
C ALA A 688 17.02 5.22 26.61
N PHE A 689 16.20 6.22 26.99
CA PHE A 689 16.35 7.59 26.48
C PHE A 689 17.71 8.22 26.81
N SER A 690 18.23 7.99 28.02
CA SER A 690 19.56 8.45 28.43
C SER A 690 20.67 7.80 27.59
N LEU A 691 20.54 6.51 27.25
CA LEU A 691 21.50 5.82 26.38
C LEU A 691 21.50 6.41 24.96
N ILE A 692 20.34 6.79 24.41
CA ILE A 692 20.26 7.50 23.12
C ILE A 692 21.03 8.82 23.18
N GLN A 693 20.82 9.61 24.23
CA GLN A 693 21.50 10.90 24.41
C GLN A 693 23.03 10.76 24.56
N GLN A 694 23.50 9.63 25.08
CA GLN A 694 24.92 9.28 25.19
C GLN A 694 25.53 8.71 23.90
N GLY A 695 24.75 8.55 22.82
CA GLY A 695 25.20 7.92 21.58
C GLY A 695 25.37 6.40 21.67
N LYS A 696 24.84 5.74 22.72
CA LYS A 696 24.93 4.29 22.94
C LYS A 696 23.73 3.57 22.31
N TYR A 697 23.52 3.77 21.01
CA TYR A 697 22.29 3.38 20.30
C TYR A 697 21.96 1.89 20.43
N ARG A 698 22.92 1.00 20.20
CA ARG A 698 22.70 -0.45 20.29
C ARG A 698 22.17 -0.91 21.66
N ASN A 699 22.68 -0.32 22.75
CA ASN A 699 22.19 -0.62 24.09
C ASN A 699 20.81 -0.01 24.32
N ALA A 700 20.56 1.20 23.82
CA ALA A 700 19.24 1.81 23.88
C ALA A 700 18.17 0.98 23.17
N VAL A 701 18.46 0.45 21.97
CA VAL A 701 17.54 -0.42 21.21
C VAL A 701 17.17 -1.65 22.04
N ARG A 702 18.16 -2.32 22.66
CA ARG A 702 17.91 -3.50 23.51
C ARG A 702 17.00 -3.17 24.69
N GLU A 703 17.24 -2.07 25.36
CA GLU A 703 16.43 -1.62 26.52
C GLU A 703 15.01 -1.21 26.10
N LEU A 704 14.86 -0.47 24.99
CA LEU A 704 13.55 -0.13 24.42
C LEU A 704 12.75 -1.38 24.06
N ALA A 705 13.38 -2.36 23.40
CA ALA A 705 12.73 -3.60 23.01
C ALA A 705 12.34 -4.46 24.23
N SER A 706 13.21 -4.52 25.24
CA SER A 706 12.93 -5.22 26.50
C SER A 706 11.71 -4.61 27.20
N GLU A 707 11.71 -3.30 27.44
CA GLU A 707 10.58 -2.62 28.09
C GLU A 707 9.31 -2.70 27.23
N ARG A 708 9.40 -2.58 25.89
CA ARG A 708 8.24 -2.73 24.99
C ARG A 708 7.53 -4.07 25.18
N ASN A 709 8.27 -5.16 25.34
CA ASN A 709 7.69 -6.51 25.44
C ASN A 709 6.74 -6.65 26.64
N ASP A 710 6.99 -5.90 27.73
CA ASP A 710 6.11 -5.90 28.90
C ASP A 710 4.76 -5.21 28.65
N TRP A 711 4.60 -4.52 27.51
CA TRP A 711 3.43 -3.71 27.13
C TRP A 711 2.60 -4.29 25.98
N LEU A 712 2.97 -5.46 25.45
CA LEU A 712 2.29 -6.08 24.31
C LEU A 712 1.01 -6.86 24.64
N ASP A 713 0.55 -6.79 25.90
CA ASP A 713 -0.58 -7.57 26.42
C ASP A 713 -1.96 -7.06 26.00
N ARG A 714 -2.09 -5.76 25.67
CA ARG A 714 -3.38 -5.18 25.26
C ARG A 714 -3.25 -4.00 24.29
N PRO A 715 -4.31 -3.69 23.52
CA PRO A 715 -4.32 -2.60 22.55
C PRO A 715 -3.91 -1.21 23.07
N ASP A 716 -4.43 -0.74 24.20
CA ASP A 716 -4.07 0.60 24.73
C ASP A 716 -2.62 0.67 25.23
N ARG A 717 -2.04 -0.46 25.68
CA ARG A 717 -0.61 -0.52 26.06
C ARG A 717 0.30 -0.56 24.83
N ASN A 718 -0.09 -1.24 23.75
CA ASN A 718 0.58 -1.14 22.44
C ASN A 718 0.65 0.32 21.98
N LEU A 719 -0.47 1.03 22.06
CA LEU A 719 -0.52 2.44 21.67
C LEU A 719 0.35 3.33 22.57
N ARG A 720 0.41 3.06 23.88
CA ARG A 720 1.29 3.80 24.79
C ARG A 720 2.76 3.51 24.53
N ALA A 721 3.13 2.26 24.24
CA ALA A 721 4.49 1.89 23.83
C ALA A 721 4.90 2.60 22.52
N SER A 722 3.98 2.71 21.55
CA SER A 722 4.19 3.49 20.32
C SER A 722 4.62 4.95 20.61
N ARG A 723 3.98 5.61 21.59
CA ARG A 723 4.33 6.98 22.02
C ARG A 723 5.73 7.09 22.65
N HIS A 724 6.26 6.02 23.23
CA HIS A 724 7.63 6.01 23.76
C HIS A 724 8.67 5.87 22.64
N TYR A 725 8.37 5.12 21.58
CA TYR A 725 9.20 5.11 20.37
C TYR A 725 9.14 6.43 19.60
N GLU A 726 7.99 7.12 19.58
CA GLU A 726 7.94 8.52 19.09
C GLU A 726 8.84 9.45 19.89
N ARG A 727 8.89 9.27 21.21
CA ARG A 727 9.80 10.04 22.06
C ARG A 727 11.26 9.74 21.74
N ALA A 728 11.61 8.47 21.53
CA ALA A 728 12.96 8.08 21.11
C ALA A 728 13.35 8.71 19.76
N ALA A 729 12.45 8.67 18.77
CA ALA A 729 12.65 9.33 17.48
C ALA A 729 12.83 10.85 17.63
N GLN A 730 12.01 11.51 18.47
CA GLN A 730 12.12 12.94 18.75
C GLN A 730 13.47 13.31 19.40
N ILE A 731 13.99 12.47 20.31
CA ILE A 731 15.32 12.67 20.91
C ILE A 731 16.41 12.60 19.84
N LEU A 732 16.34 11.64 18.92
CA LEU A 732 17.27 11.54 17.79
C LEU A 732 17.20 12.77 16.87
N THR A 733 16.00 13.23 16.52
CA THR A 733 15.81 14.48 15.77
C THR A 733 16.47 15.65 16.47
N SER A 734 16.27 15.76 17.79
CA SER A 734 16.88 16.79 18.62
C SER A 734 18.41 16.72 18.59
N ILE A 735 19.02 15.53 18.73
CA ILE A 735 20.48 15.33 18.58
C ILE A 735 20.98 15.84 17.23
N GLY A 736 20.27 15.51 16.13
CA GLY A 736 20.59 16.00 14.80
C GLY A 736 20.57 17.53 14.71
N VAL A 737 19.52 18.16 15.25
CA VAL A 737 19.39 19.62 15.28
C VAL A 737 20.44 20.28 16.16
N LEU A 738 20.80 19.70 17.31
CA LEU A 738 21.79 20.25 18.25
C LEU A 738 23.19 20.43 17.61
N SER A 739 23.46 19.78 16.47
CA SER A 739 24.66 20.01 15.66
C SER A 739 24.84 21.46 15.20
N VAL A 740 23.76 22.28 15.19
CA VAL A 740 23.82 23.71 14.85
C VAL A 740 24.68 24.53 15.81
N LYS A 741 24.96 24.01 17.01
CA LYS A 741 25.77 24.70 18.04
C LYS A 741 27.14 25.13 17.50
N GLN A 742 27.72 24.40 16.56
CA GLN A 742 29.02 24.75 15.96
C GLN A 742 28.98 26.01 15.07
N PHE A 743 27.79 26.43 14.63
CA PHE A 743 27.61 27.63 13.82
C PHE A 743 27.33 28.87 14.66
N ILE A 744 27.14 28.72 15.97
CA ILE A 744 26.92 29.84 16.88
C ILE A 744 28.27 30.48 17.19
N LYS A 745 28.50 31.69 16.67
CA LYS A 745 29.73 32.45 16.90
C LYS A 745 29.40 33.77 17.60
N GLY A 746 30.29 34.15 18.53
CA GLY A 746 30.23 35.45 19.20
C GLY A 746 31.63 36.05 19.34
N SER A 747 31.73 37.37 19.22
CA SER A 747 32.96 38.12 19.45
C SER A 747 32.79 39.08 20.63
N SER A 748 33.82 39.21 21.45
CA SER A 748 33.80 40.10 22.62
C SER A 748 33.72 41.57 22.22
N SER A 749 32.96 42.32 22.99
CA SER A 749 32.74 43.77 22.93
C SER A 749 32.51 44.31 24.35
N GLY A 750 32.40 45.63 24.51
CA GLY A 750 32.13 46.24 25.82
C GLY A 750 30.75 45.85 26.37
N ARG A 751 30.68 45.60 27.68
CA ARG A 751 29.41 45.39 28.40
C ARG A 751 28.63 46.70 28.49
N ILE A 752 27.30 46.61 28.49
CA ILE A 752 26.44 47.76 28.81
C ILE A 752 26.62 48.10 30.30
N GLU A 753 26.64 49.38 30.65
CA GLU A 753 26.80 49.84 32.04
C GLU A 753 25.62 49.42 32.92
N ILE A 754 25.87 49.23 34.22
CA ILE A 754 24.82 48.95 35.20
C ILE A 754 23.86 50.15 35.25
N GLY A 755 22.56 49.89 35.23
CA GLY A 755 21.53 50.94 35.25
C GLY A 755 20.94 51.27 33.87
N LYS A 756 21.71 51.14 32.78
CA LYS A 756 21.23 51.37 31.42
C LYS A 756 20.34 50.24 30.93
N THR A 757 19.33 50.57 30.14
CA THR A 757 18.36 49.60 29.60
C THR A 757 18.58 49.44 28.10
N LEU A 758 18.79 48.21 27.65
CA LEU A 758 18.78 47.87 26.23
C LEU A 758 17.38 47.46 25.81
N LYS A 759 16.80 48.18 24.85
CA LYS A 759 15.55 47.81 24.18
C LYS A 759 15.90 47.10 22.87
N VAL A 760 15.30 45.94 22.67
CA VAL A 760 15.37 45.13 21.46
C VAL A 760 13.98 45.03 20.86
N THR A 761 13.84 45.30 19.57
CA THR A 761 12.55 45.16 18.86
C THR A 761 12.69 44.27 17.63
N CYS A 762 11.67 43.45 17.38
CA CYS A 762 11.63 42.56 16.22
C CYS A 762 10.31 42.70 15.46
N ALA A 763 10.41 42.69 14.13
CA ALA A 763 9.26 42.45 13.26
C ALA A 763 8.67 41.06 13.50
N SER A 764 7.38 40.89 13.17
CA SER A 764 6.78 39.56 13.05
C SER A 764 7.03 39.00 11.65
N ARG A 765 6.56 37.77 11.37
CA ARG A 765 6.79 37.11 10.07
C ARG A 765 5.54 36.46 9.52
N ILE A 766 5.40 36.53 8.21
CA ILE A 766 4.52 35.66 7.43
C ILE A 766 5.37 34.78 6.53
N ASP A 767 5.06 33.49 6.52
CA ASP A 767 5.63 32.51 5.61
C ASP A 767 4.82 32.51 4.32
N TRP A 768 5.40 32.97 3.22
CA TRP A 768 4.70 33.14 1.94
C TRP A 768 4.62 31.83 1.16
N ALA A 769 5.71 31.07 1.14
CA ALA A 769 5.78 29.77 0.48
C ALA A 769 6.91 28.91 1.07
N GLY A 770 6.72 27.59 1.08
CA GLY A 770 7.74 26.62 1.46
C GLY A 770 7.68 26.11 2.91
N GLY A 771 6.78 26.65 3.74
CA GLY A 771 6.61 26.20 5.13
C GLY A 771 6.39 24.68 5.25
N TRP A 772 6.93 24.08 6.33
CA TRP A 772 7.14 22.64 6.57
C TRP A 772 8.42 22.06 5.97
N SER A 773 8.97 22.63 4.88
CA SER A 773 10.28 22.18 4.37
C SER A 773 11.44 22.51 5.33
N ASP A 774 11.23 23.46 6.25
CA ASP A 774 12.15 23.90 7.29
C ASP A 774 12.15 23.00 8.53
N THR A 775 11.21 22.07 8.63
CA THR A 775 10.96 21.29 9.85
C THR A 775 11.89 20.07 9.94
N PRO A 776 12.66 19.87 11.02
CA PRO A 776 13.38 18.62 11.28
C PRO A 776 12.42 17.44 11.49
N PRO A 777 12.68 16.25 10.92
CA PRO A 777 13.90 15.85 10.21
C PRO A 777 13.90 16.18 8.72
N ILE A 778 12.75 16.58 8.16
CA ILE A 778 12.55 16.84 6.73
C ILE A 778 13.68 17.71 6.18
N THR A 779 13.94 18.82 6.84
CA THR A 779 14.90 19.83 6.37
C THR A 779 16.34 19.31 6.23
N TYR A 780 16.81 18.41 7.09
CA TYR A 780 18.16 17.85 6.96
C TYR A 780 18.19 16.56 6.13
N GLU A 781 17.05 15.93 5.86
CA GLU A 781 16.98 14.74 5.01
C GLU A 781 16.97 15.07 3.52
N ILE A 782 16.36 16.21 3.16
CA ILE A 782 16.19 16.61 1.74
C ILE A 782 16.56 18.07 1.45
N GLY A 783 16.83 18.87 2.48
CA GLY A 783 16.94 20.33 2.35
C GLY A 783 15.59 21.02 2.52
N GLY A 784 15.61 22.34 2.71
CA GLY A 784 14.41 23.16 2.84
C GLY A 784 14.60 24.53 2.21
N ALA A 785 13.50 25.17 1.83
CA ALA A 785 13.49 26.54 1.33
C ALA A 785 12.16 27.21 1.67
N VAL A 786 12.21 28.35 2.34
CA VAL A 786 11.05 29.14 2.75
C VAL A 786 11.25 30.60 2.35
N LEU A 787 10.24 31.19 1.71
CA LEU A 787 10.16 32.62 1.47
C LEU A 787 9.34 33.28 2.58
N ASP A 788 9.98 34.13 3.39
CA ASP A 788 9.36 34.82 4.52
C ASP A 788 9.39 36.33 4.36
N PHE A 789 8.30 37.01 4.74
CA PHE A 789 8.24 38.47 4.81
C PHE A 789 8.18 38.94 6.26
N ALA A 790 9.06 39.87 6.62
CA ALA A 790 8.98 40.58 7.89
C ALA A 790 7.82 41.59 7.83
N ILE A 791 6.99 41.64 8.87
CA ILE A 791 5.82 42.53 8.93
C ILE A 791 5.72 43.28 10.25
N GLU A 792 5.25 44.52 10.15
CA GLU A 792 4.77 45.31 11.27
C GLU A 792 3.25 45.17 11.37
N ILE A 793 2.72 45.18 12.58
CA ILE A 793 1.30 44.99 12.86
C ILE A 793 0.84 46.16 13.71
N GLU A 794 -0.26 46.81 13.33
CA GLU A 794 -0.77 48.01 13.98
C GLU A 794 0.28 49.13 14.11
N GLY A 795 1.08 49.32 13.05
CA GLY A 795 2.08 50.37 12.94
C GLY A 795 3.28 50.20 13.88
N ARG A 796 3.51 48.99 14.41
CA ARG A 796 4.63 48.70 15.30
C ARG A 796 5.23 47.32 15.06
N LYS A 797 6.47 47.16 15.53
CA LYS A 797 7.09 45.85 15.76
C LYS A 797 6.47 45.21 17.00
N PRO A 798 5.80 44.04 16.88
CA PRO A 798 4.96 43.53 17.96
C PRO A 798 5.75 42.82 19.07
N ILE A 799 7.06 42.61 18.91
CA ILE A 799 7.91 41.93 19.89
C ILE A 799 8.94 42.93 20.41
N VAL A 800 8.90 43.17 21.72
CA VAL A 800 9.78 44.12 22.40
C VAL A 800 10.38 43.45 23.64
N VAL A 801 11.70 43.57 23.81
CA VAL A 801 12.41 43.06 24.98
C VAL A 801 13.27 44.16 25.57
N PHE A 802 13.15 44.38 26.88
CA PHE A 802 14.03 45.25 27.63
C PHE A 802 14.95 44.41 28.50
N VAL A 803 16.25 44.67 28.43
CA VAL A 803 17.27 43.98 29.21
C VAL A 803 18.12 45.00 29.95
N LYS A 804 18.26 44.83 31.27
CA LYS A 804 18.97 45.77 32.14
C LYS A 804 19.87 45.02 33.12
N ARG A 805 21.11 45.50 33.30
CA ARG A 805 21.98 45.05 34.39
C ARG A 805 21.57 45.74 35.69
N ILE A 806 21.42 44.95 36.75
CA ILE A 806 21.06 45.43 38.09
C ILE A 806 22.17 45.09 39.10
N PRO A 807 22.38 45.89 40.16
CA PRO A 807 23.44 45.65 41.13
C PRO A 807 23.30 44.34 41.92
N GLU A 808 22.08 43.90 42.20
CA GLU A 808 21.80 42.70 42.97
C GLU A 808 22.01 41.44 42.13
N TYR A 809 22.70 40.41 42.66
CA TYR A 809 22.96 39.14 41.97
C TYR A 809 21.71 38.23 41.93
N LYS A 810 20.64 38.71 41.31
CA LYS A 810 19.36 38.04 41.11
C LYS A 810 18.89 38.19 39.67
N LEU A 811 17.88 37.42 39.29
CA LEU A 811 17.17 37.60 38.02
C LEU A 811 15.76 38.13 38.27
N GLU A 812 15.36 39.14 37.51
CA GLU A 812 13.98 39.66 37.50
C GLU A 812 13.40 39.41 36.09
N LEU A 813 12.47 38.46 35.98
CA LEU A 813 11.91 38.03 34.70
C LEU A 813 10.44 38.45 34.61
N VAL A 814 10.11 39.26 33.60
CA VAL A 814 8.77 39.82 33.39
C VAL A 814 8.25 39.41 32.01
N GLU A 815 7.02 38.89 31.97
CA GLU A 815 6.26 38.60 30.75
C GLU A 815 5.02 39.50 30.71
N SER A 816 4.80 40.19 29.59
CA SER A 816 3.70 41.13 29.37
C SER A 816 3.05 40.91 28.00
N ASP A 817 1.72 41.01 27.95
CA ASP A 817 0.93 41.05 26.72
C ASP A 817 0.50 42.49 26.34
N GLY A 818 1.03 43.49 27.05
CA GLY A 818 0.68 44.90 26.90
C GLY A 818 -0.54 45.34 27.73
N GLU A 819 -1.34 44.41 28.24
CA GLU A 819 -2.48 44.69 29.13
C GLU A 819 -2.22 44.20 30.57
N SER A 820 -1.52 43.07 30.70
CA SER A 820 -1.20 42.42 31.97
C SER A 820 0.27 42.04 32.04
N GLU A 821 0.84 42.11 33.24
CA GLU A 821 2.23 41.76 33.50
C GLU A 821 2.32 40.71 34.61
N LYS A 822 3.26 39.77 34.43
CA LYS A 822 3.62 38.79 35.45
C LYS A 822 5.12 38.85 35.67
N GLU A 823 5.56 38.79 36.92
CA GLU A 823 6.97 38.87 37.31
C GLU A 823 7.35 37.68 38.19
N ILE A 824 8.57 37.16 37.99
CA ILE A 824 9.24 36.24 38.92
C ILE A 824 10.65 36.76 39.21
N ILE A 825 11.03 36.68 40.47
CA ILE A 825 12.38 37.02 40.94
C ILE A 825 13.06 35.71 41.31
N CYS A 826 14.15 35.38 40.62
CA CYS A 826 14.95 34.20 40.96
C CYS A 826 16.19 34.64 41.75
N THR A 827 16.34 34.09 42.95
CA THR A 827 17.51 34.25 43.82
C THR A 827 18.30 32.95 44.00
N GLU A 828 17.64 31.80 43.78
CA GLU A 828 18.22 30.48 43.91
C GLU A 828 18.28 29.75 42.56
N LEU A 829 19.29 28.90 42.38
CA LEU A 829 19.48 28.21 41.10
C LEU A 829 18.33 27.22 40.81
N GLN A 830 17.70 26.65 41.83
CA GLN A 830 16.61 25.68 41.69
C GLN A 830 15.37 26.28 41.01
N GLU A 831 15.19 27.60 41.08
CA GLU A 831 14.07 28.34 40.45
C GLU A 831 14.18 28.38 38.91
N ILE A 832 15.31 27.93 38.36
CA ILE A 832 15.56 27.79 36.91
C ILE A 832 15.31 26.34 36.45
N SER A 833 15.07 25.39 37.36
CA SER A 833 15.02 23.95 37.05
C SER A 833 13.95 23.51 36.04
N ASP A 834 12.89 24.28 35.91
CA ASP A 834 11.77 24.08 35.00
C ASP A 834 11.96 24.76 33.64
N TYR A 835 13.17 25.26 33.33
CA TYR A 835 13.46 25.92 32.05
C TYR A 835 13.12 25.08 30.82
N ASN A 836 13.11 23.74 30.92
CA ASN A 836 12.79 22.83 29.84
C ASN A 836 11.30 22.41 29.80
N GLN A 837 10.44 23.07 30.59
CA GLN A 837 9.00 22.84 30.63
C GLN A 837 8.28 24.02 29.93
N PRO A 838 7.82 23.87 28.67
CA PRO A 838 7.26 24.98 27.88
C PRO A 838 6.08 25.74 28.52
N TYR A 839 5.34 25.09 29.41
CA TYR A 839 4.17 25.65 30.09
C TYR A 839 4.50 26.26 31.45
N ALA A 840 5.74 26.08 31.93
CA ALA A 840 6.18 26.72 33.16
C ALA A 840 6.37 28.22 32.94
N PHE A 841 6.05 29.01 33.95
CA PHE A 841 6.14 30.46 33.90
C PHE A 841 7.59 30.90 33.66
N ALA A 842 7.77 31.86 32.74
CA ALA A 842 9.07 32.38 32.31
C ALA A 842 10.05 31.29 31.79
N SER A 843 9.58 30.12 31.38
CA SER A 843 10.43 29.02 30.90
C SER A 843 11.30 29.42 29.70
N LEU A 844 10.76 30.19 28.75
CA LEU A 844 11.51 30.74 27.62
C LEU A 844 12.66 31.64 28.10
N LEU A 845 12.39 32.58 29.01
CA LEU A 845 13.40 33.47 29.56
C LEU A 845 14.49 32.68 30.29
N LYS A 846 14.09 31.76 31.18
CA LYS A 846 15.00 30.86 31.91
C LYS A 846 15.89 30.07 30.96
N ALA A 847 15.32 29.51 29.89
CA ALA A 847 16.07 28.75 28.90
C ALA A 847 17.05 29.63 28.12
N CYS A 848 16.72 30.90 27.84
CA CYS A 848 17.66 31.84 27.22
C CYS A 848 18.90 32.07 28.10
N PHE A 849 18.76 32.15 29.43
CA PHE A 849 19.92 32.26 30.34
C PHE A 849 20.82 31.01 30.29
N VAL A 850 20.23 29.82 30.18
CA VAL A 850 20.98 28.56 30.04
C VAL A 850 21.64 28.48 28.67
N CYS A 851 20.91 28.82 27.59
CA CYS A 851 21.40 28.76 26.22
C CYS A 851 22.55 29.75 25.94
N THR A 852 22.51 30.95 26.55
CA THR A 852 23.59 31.94 26.44
C THR A 852 24.84 31.54 27.22
N GLY A 853 24.76 30.55 28.12
CA GLY A 853 25.85 30.17 29.02
C GLY A 853 26.09 31.16 30.16
N ILE A 854 25.16 32.11 30.37
CA ILE A 854 25.15 32.97 31.56
C ILE A 854 24.91 32.10 32.81
N LEU A 855 24.01 31.13 32.68
CA LEU A 855 23.75 30.11 33.69
C LEU A 855 24.10 28.71 33.17
N GLU A 856 24.69 27.90 34.04
CA GLU A 856 24.88 26.47 33.88
C GLU A 856 23.96 25.75 34.86
N TYR A 857 23.08 24.89 34.33
CA TYR A 857 22.14 24.09 35.12
C TYR A 857 22.06 22.66 34.56
N PRO A 858 22.15 21.61 35.41
CA PRO A 858 22.41 21.66 36.85
C PRO A 858 23.86 22.08 37.16
N SER A 859 24.08 22.71 38.32
CA SER A 859 25.40 23.13 38.79
C SER A 859 25.47 23.17 40.32
N THR A 860 26.66 22.96 40.88
CA THR A 860 26.92 23.12 42.32
C THR A 860 27.13 24.60 42.71
N ARG A 861 27.32 25.48 41.73
CA ARG A 861 27.52 26.91 41.94
C ARG A 861 26.17 27.63 42.05
N SER A 862 25.95 28.38 43.13
CA SER A 862 24.70 29.13 43.31
C SER A 862 24.48 30.18 42.23
N LEU A 863 23.22 30.59 42.03
CA LEU A 863 22.83 31.60 41.05
C LEU A 863 23.66 32.88 41.19
N ALA A 864 23.77 33.40 42.42
CA ALA A 864 24.54 34.60 42.72
C ALA A 864 26.03 34.48 42.35
N HIS A 865 26.66 33.30 42.57
CA HIS A 865 28.05 33.08 42.17
C HIS A 865 28.23 33.03 40.66
N GLN A 866 27.28 32.44 39.93
CA GLN A 866 27.36 32.40 38.46
C GLN A 866 27.21 33.81 37.87
N LEU A 867 26.24 34.59 38.37
CA LEU A 867 26.01 35.97 37.95
C LEU A 867 27.20 36.88 38.27
N ARG A 868 27.79 36.74 39.46
CA ARG A 868 28.99 37.49 39.84
C ARG A 868 30.15 37.24 38.90
N ASP A 869 30.48 35.98 38.63
CA ASP A 869 31.63 35.64 37.80
C ASP A 869 31.44 36.00 36.32
N LYS A 870 30.24 35.76 35.77
CA LYS A 870 29.98 35.96 34.35
C LYS A 870 29.67 37.42 34.02
N LEU A 871 28.91 38.11 34.87
CA LEU A 871 28.35 39.44 34.58
C LEU A 871 28.78 40.53 35.55
N ASP A 872 29.18 40.17 36.77
CA ASP A 872 29.36 41.10 37.89
C ASP A 872 28.12 42.00 38.10
N SER A 873 26.92 41.41 37.95
CA SER A 873 25.61 42.05 38.11
C SER A 873 24.50 41.00 38.05
N GLY A 874 23.31 41.31 38.53
CA GLY A 874 22.08 40.61 38.12
C GLY A 874 21.51 41.15 36.82
N VAL A 875 20.38 40.60 36.40
CA VAL A 875 19.70 40.98 35.14
C VAL A 875 18.19 41.08 35.33
N ARG A 876 17.61 42.18 34.87
CA ARG A 876 16.17 42.33 34.67
C ARG A 876 15.85 42.17 33.18
N VAL A 877 14.90 41.31 32.86
CA VAL A 877 14.37 41.10 31.50
C VAL A 877 12.87 41.33 31.51
N VAL A 878 12.40 42.24 30.65
CA VAL A 878 10.97 42.46 30.40
C VAL A 878 10.68 42.09 28.96
N SER A 879 9.85 41.08 28.75
CA SER A 879 9.40 40.64 27.43
C SER A 879 7.95 41.08 27.21
N ILE A 880 7.69 41.75 26.09
CA ILE A 880 6.37 42.25 25.70
C ILE A 880 6.02 41.69 24.32
N THR A 881 4.85 41.05 24.21
CA THR A 881 4.30 40.62 22.92
C THR A 881 2.89 41.15 22.71
N TYR A 882 2.68 41.88 21.62
CA TYR A 882 1.36 42.39 21.22
C TYR A 882 0.58 41.41 20.34
N LEU A 883 1.01 40.15 20.28
CA LEU A 883 0.36 39.10 19.50
C LEU A 883 -0.15 37.98 20.41
N PRO A 884 -1.35 37.43 20.14
CA PRO A 884 -1.84 36.30 20.90
C PRO A 884 -0.94 35.07 20.71
N GLN A 885 -0.75 34.30 21.77
CA GLN A 885 -0.04 33.03 21.69
C GLN A 885 -0.73 32.09 20.68
N GLY A 886 0.03 31.43 19.82
CA GLY A 886 -0.54 30.59 18.76
C GLY A 886 -1.13 31.40 17.58
N SER A 887 -0.65 32.62 17.37
CA SER A 887 -0.95 33.46 16.20
C SER A 887 -0.57 32.79 14.87
N GLY A 888 0.42 31.90 14.86
CA GLY A 888 0.99 31.36 13.64
C GLY A 888 1.99 32.31 12.96
N LEU A 889 2.39 33.40 13.63
CA LEU A 889 3.31 34.44 13.13
C LEU A 889 4.74 34.36 13.71
N GLY A 890 5.15 33.18 14.18
CA GLY A 890 6.50 32.92 14.68
C GLY A 890 6.86 33.59 16.01
N THR A 891 5.87 34.04 16.78
CA THR A 891 6.05 34.89 17.96
C THR A 891 7.06 34.33 18.97
N SER A 892 6.98 33.04 19.31
CA SER A 892 7.85 32.43 20.33
C SER A 892 9.33 32.41 19.90
N SER A 893 9.64 31.96 18.68
CA SER A 893 11.01 31.85 18.18
C SER A 893 11.64 33.22 17.96
N ILE A 894 10.86 34.20 17.48
CA ILE A 894 11.33 35.57 17.29
C ILE A 894 11.58 36.25 18.65
N LEU A 895 10.69 36.04 19.63
CA LEU A 895 10.87 36.53 20.99
C LEU A 895 12.13 35.93 21.64
N ALA A 896 12.35 34.62 21.44
CA ALA A 896 13.56 33.95 21.85
C ALA A 896 14.82 34.60 21.25
N GLY A 897 14.79 34.90 19.95
CA GLY A 897 15.85 35.63 19.26
C GLY A 897 16.10 37.01 19.87
N ALA A 898 15.05 37.78 20.16
CA ALA A 898 15.16 39.10 20.79
C ALA A 898 15.78 39.04 22.20
N ILE A 899 15.39 38.05 23.01
CA ILE A 899 15.95 37.84 24.35
C ILE A 899 17.42 37.43 24.27
N LEU A 900 17.77 36.45 23.43
CA LEU A 900 19.15 36.00 23.24
C LEU A 900 20.05 37.15 22.77
N ALA A 901 19.59 37.92 21.78
CA ALA A 901 20.28 39.09 21.27
C ALA A 901 20.49 40.16 22.36
N GLY A 902 19.43 40.47 23.12
CA GLY A 902 19.49 41.42 24.23
C GLY A 902 20.45 40.99 25.33
N LEU A 903 20.40 39.72 25.74
CA LEU A 903 21.31 39.15 26.74
C LEU A 903 22.76 39.19 26.24
N TRP A 904 23.06 38.69 25.04
CA TRP A 904 24.42 38.74 24.50
C TRP A 904 24.95 40.16 24.38
N ARG A 905 24.15 41.09 23.86
CA ARG A 905 24.58 42.49 23.77
C ARG A 905 24.83 43.10 25.16
N LEU A 906 24.00 42.77 26.14
CA LEU A 906 24.18 43.18 27.54
C LEU A 906 25.49 42.65 28.14
N THR A 907 25.85 41.39 27.84
CA THR A 907 27.08 40.75 28.34
C THR A 907 28.34 41.10 27.55
N GLY A 908 28.21 41.92 26.50
CA GLY A 908 29.31 42.30 25.63
C GLY A 908 29.64 41.27 24.55
N VAL A 909 28.73 40.37 24.20
CA VAL A 909 28.87 39.45 23.07
C VAL A 909 28.20 40.04 21.82
N MET A 910 28.97 40.28 20.77
CA MET A 910 28.45 40.59 19.43
C MET A 910 28.24 39.30 18.64
N HIS A 911 27.20 39.25 17.83
CA HIS A 911 26.85 38.11 16.99
C HIS A 911 26.30 38.59 15.64
N ASP A 912 26.34 37.72 14.64
CA ASP A 912 25.59 37.90 13.39
C ASP A 912 24.17 37.28 13.50
N ASN A 913 23.28 37.61 12.56
CA ASN A 913 21.90 37.14 12.57
C ASN A 913 21.78 35.63 12.29
N LEU A 914 22.74 35.04 11.57
CA LEU A 914 22.77 33.60 11.32
C LEU A 914 23.10 32.83 12.60
N SER A 915 24.11 33.27 13.34
CA SER A 915 24.51 32.73 14.65
C SER A 915 23.35 32.81 15.63
N LEU A 916 22.63 33.94 15.64
CA LEU A 916 21.41 34.10 16.44
C LEU A 916 20.31 33.11 16.02
N SER A 917 20.09 32.93 14.72
CA SER A 917 19.06 32.01 14.21
C SER A 917 19.35 30.54 14.54
N HIS A 918 20.62 30.13 14.48
CA HIS A 918 21.06 28.81 14.94
C HIS A 918 20.95 28.66 16.47
N ALA A 919 21.17 29.74 17.23
CA ALA A 919 21.01 29.73 18.69
C ALA A 919 19.55 29.61 19.12
N VAL A 920 18.62 30.25 18.41
CA VAL A 920 17.17 30.02 18.62
C VAL A 920 16.82 28.56 18.35
N LEU A 921 17.30 27.99 17.24
CA LEU A 921 17.05 26.59 16.92
C LEU A 921 17.62 25.64 17.99
N HIS A 922 18.80 25.95 18.55
CA HIS A 922 19.39 25.22 19.68
C HIS A 922 18.54 25.33 20.95
N LEU A 923 18.09 26.54 21.28
CA LEU A 923 17.26 26.84 22.45
C LEU A 923 15.91 26.10 22.41
N GLU A 924 15.26 26.01 21.25
CA GLU A 924 13.98 25.29 21.11
C GLU A 924 14.10 23.79 21.40
N GLN A 925 15.28 23.20 21.14
CA GLN A 925 15.56 21.83 21.53
C GLN A 925 15.72 21.70 23.05
N LEU A 926 16.36 22.68 23.70
CA LEU A 926 16.45 22.73 25.17
C LEU A 926 15.07 22.90 25.83
N LEU A 927 14.18 23.68 25.21
CA LEU A 927 12.80 23.88 25.64
C LEU A 927 11.89 22.69 25.38
N THR A 928 12.31 21.71 24.58
CA THR A 928 11.51 20.56 24.13
C THR A 928 10.28 20.93 23.28
N THR A 929 10.14 22.19 22.86
CA THR A 929 9.07 22.64 21.97
C THR A 929 9.27 22.10 20.56
N GLY A 930 10.54 21.95 20.14
CA GLY A 930 10.88 21.67 18.74
C GLY A 930 10.42 22.81 17.82
N GLY A 931 10.50 22.58 16.51
CA GLY A 931 10.15 23.59 15.51
C GLY A 931 11.04 23.52 14.28
N GLY A 932 10.62 24.23 13.23
CA GLY A 932 11.48 24.51 12.08
C GLY A 932 12.29 25.78 12.28
N TRP A 933 13.10 26.16 11.30
CA TRP A 933 13.97 27.34 11.39
C TRP A 933 13.40 28.62 10.78
N GLN A 934 12.22 28.56 10.13
CA GLN A 934 11.68 29.70 9.39
C GLN A 934 11.31 30.88 10.29
N ASP A 935 10.82 30.62 11.51
CA ASP A 935 10.22 31.65 12.36
C ASP A 935 11.22 32.71 12.78
N GLN A 936 12.38 32.28 13.28
CA GLN A 936 13.47 33.18 13.65
C GLN A 936 14.06 33.88 12.43
N CYS A 937 14.22 33.20 11.30
CA CYS A 937 14.75 33.81 10.08
C CYS A 937 13.78 34.89 9.58
N GLY A 938 12.49 34.61 9.64
CA GLY A 938 11.40 35.46 9.21
C GLY A 938 11.32 36.80 9.95
N GLY A 939 11.60 36.83 11.25
CA GLY A 939 11.49 38.05 12.07
C GLY A 939 12.81 38.78 12.35
N ILE A 940 13.94 38.05 12.41
CA ILE A 940 15.26 38.64 12.71
C ILE A 940 15.82 39.39 11.49
N PHE A 941 15.65 38.83 10.29
CA PHE A 941 16.16 39.45 9.06
C PHE A 941 15.14 40.43 8.48
N PRO A 942 15.60 41.52 7.83
CA PRO A 942 14.73 42.53 7.25
C PRO A 942 13.95 42.00 6.03
N GLY A 943 12.84 42.66 5.73
CA GLY A 943 12.13 42.54 4.46
C GLY A 943 11.77 41.12 4.05
N ALA A 944 11.90 40.86 2.75
CA ALA A 944 11.66 39.57 2.12
C ALA A 944 12.97 38.79 2.07
N LYS A 945 12.94 37.52 2.46
CA LYS A 945 14.11 36.65 2.38
C LYS A 945 13.75 35.24 1.99
N LEU A 946 14.63 34.63 1.22
CA LEU A 946 14.63 33.20 0.99
C LEU A 946 15.63 32.58 1.98
N SER A 947 15.10 31.86 2.95
CA SER A 947 15.90 31.06 3.88
C SER A 947 15.92 29.61 3.41
N SER A 948 17.06 28.94 3.50
CA SER A 948 17.22 27.58 2.99
C SER A 948 18.27 26.76 3.73
N THR A 949 18.23 25.46 3.53
CA THR A 949 19.21 24.48 4.04
C THR A 949 19.52 23.45 2.96
N SER A 950 20.73 22.90 2.99
CA SER A 950 21.10 21.72 2.19
C SER A 950 20.76 20.44 2.96
N LYS A 951 20.59 19.34 2.22
CA LYS A 951 20.55 17.99 2.80
C LYS A 951 21.83 17.72 3.61
N GLY A 952 21.68 17.05 4.74
CA GLY A 952 22.75 16.59 5.60
C GLY A 952 22.81 17.28 6.96
N LEU A 953 23.57 16.66 7.86
CA LEU A 953 24.00 17.24 9.12
C LEU A 953 25.49 17.61 9.02
N PRO A 954 25.95 18.68 9.68
CA PRO A 954 25.18 19.58 10.53
C PRO A 954 24.23 20.51 9.77
N LEU A 955 23.06 20.78 10.35
CA LEU A 955 22.03 21.62 9.73
C LEU A 955 22.49 23.08 9.68
N LYS A 956 22.77 23.59 8.47
CA LYS A 956 23.26 24.95 8.25
C LYS A 956 22.23 25.79 7.50
N ILE A 957 21.76 26.84 8.15
CA ILE A 957 20.84 27.82 7.57
C ILE A 957 21.62 28.80 6.69
N THR A 958 21.10 29.06 5.50
CA THR A 958 21.50 30.18 4.63
C THR A 958 20.32 31.11 4.43
N VAL A 959 20.58 32.41 4.33
CA VAL A 959 19.55 33.43 4.13
C VAL A 959 19.98 34.35 3.00
N GLU A 960 19.12 34.48 1.99
CA GLU A 960 19.25 35.42 0.89
C GLU A 960 18.20 36.52 1.06
N GLU A 961 18.64 37.76 1.28
CA GLU A 961 17.74 38.91 1.28
C GLU A 961 17.28 39.22 -0.16
N ILE A 962 15.97 39.34 -0.34
CA ILE A 962 15.37 39.63 -1.64
C ILE A 962 15.11 41.13 -1.73
N LEU A 963 16.02 41.82 -2.42
CA LEU A 963 15.91 43.25 -2.68
C LEU A 963 14.70 43.52 -3.58
N ILE A 964 13.77 44.34 -3.10
CA ILE A 964 12.55 44.75 -3.81
C ILE A 964 12.45 46.28 -3.83
N SER A 965 11.88 46.85 -4.89
CA SER A 965 11.72 48.30 -5.02
C SER A 965 10.62 48.84 -4.10
N GLU A 966 10.71 50.13 -3.76
CA GLU A 966 9.68 50.82 -2.97
C GLU A 966 8.29 50.75 -3.64
N GLU A 967 8.23 50.79 -4.98
CA GLU A 967 6.99 50.62 -5.72
C GLU A 967 6.33 49.24 -5.46
N ILE A 968 7.14 48.17 -5.39
CA ILE A 968 6.65 46.82 -5.10
C ILE A 968 6.18 46.72 -3.65
N ILE A 969 6.90 47.33 -2.70
CA ILE A 969 6.50 47.39 -1.28
C ILE A 969 5.17 48.12 -1.11
N ASP A 970 5.00 49.29 -1.74
CA ASP A 970 3.77 50.07 -1.68
C ASP A 970 2.60 49.35 -2.35
N LYS A 971 2.86 48.64 -3.46
CA LYS A 971 1.87 47.76 -4.07
C LYS A 971 1.52 46.59 -3.14
N PHE A 972 2.49 45.96 -2.48
CA PHE A 972 2.24 44.90 -1.50
C PHE A 972 1.34 45.39 -0.37
N ASN A 973 1.69 46.49 0.28
CA ASN A 973 0.95 47.04 1.41
C ASN A 973 -0.51 47.38 1.07
N ARG A 974 -0.78 47.84 -0.16
CA ARG A 974 -2.15 48.12 -0.62
C ARG A 974 -2.97 46.85 -0.87
N HIS A 975 -2.35 45.76 -1.30
CA HIS A 975 -3.07 44.53 -1.67
C HIS A 975 -3.08 43.45 -0.58
N PHE A 976 -2.18 43.55 0.40
CA PHE A 976 -2.03 42.59 1.50
C PHE A 976 -3.09 42.82 2.59
N VAL A 977 -3.72 41.74 3.02
CA VAL A 977 -4.67 41.72 4.12
C VAL A 977 -4.30 40.58 5.07
N LEU A 978 -4.13 40.91 6.35
CA LEU A 978 -3.87 39.96 7.42
C LEU A 978 -5.15 39.77 8.25
N VAL A 979 -5.65 38.54 8.33
CA VAL A 979 -6.91 38.23 9.02
C VAL A 979 -6.64 37.35 10.22
N TYR A 980 -7.01 37.79 11.42
CA TYR A 980 -7.07 36.91 12.57
C TYR A 980 -8.36 36.11 12.54
N THR A 981 -8.27 34.80 12.71
CA THR A 981 -9.42 33.90 12.62
C THR A 981 -10.24 33.82 13.90
N GLY A 982 -9.88 34.49 15.00
CA GLY A 982 -10.65 34.43 16.25
C GLY A 982 -10.48 33.13 17.03
N LYS A 983 -9.70 32.16 16.54
CA LYS A 983 -9.33 30.93 17.26
C LYS A 983 -7.84 30.70 17.18
N THR A 984 -7.22 30.40 18.32
CA THR A 984 -5.85 29.91 18.38
C THR A 984 -5.86 28.38 18.38
N ARG A 985 -4.84 27.76 17.80
CA ARG A 985 -4.63 26.31 17.84
C ARG A 985 -3.16 26.00 18.12
N LEU A 986 -2.91 24.95 18.89
CA LEU A 986 -1.57 24.44 19.11
C LEU A 986 -1.04 23.78 17.83
N ALA A 987 0.03 24.35 17.27
CA ALA A 987 0.75 23.81 16.11
C ALA A 987 1.28 22.38 16.33
N ARG A 988 1.49 21.99 17.60
CA ARG A 988 2.06 20.70 18.01
C ARG A 988 1.33 19.49 17.40
N ASN A 989 0.01 19.52 17.34
CA ASN A 989 -0.76 18.37 16.84
C ASN A 989 -0.59 18.20 15.33
N LEU A 990 -0.62 19.31 14.57
CA LEU A 990 -0.39 19.28 13.12
C LEU A 990 1.05 18.85 12.80
N LEU A 991 2.03 19.35 13.56
CA LEU A 991 3.42 18.93 13.44
C LEU A 991 3.58 17.41 13.62
N GLN A 992 2.91 16.82 14.61
CA GLN A 992 2.97 15.36 14.80
C GLN A 992 2.44 14.59 13.60
N ASP A 993 1.35 15.05 12.99
CA ASP A 993 0.79 14.41 11.79
C ASP A 993 1.77 14.52 10.61
N VAL A 994 2.36 15.69 10.38
CA VAL A 994 3.38 15.91 9.34
C VAL A 994 4.57 14.96 9.53
N LEU A 995 5.09 14.88 10.75
CA LEU A 995 6.26 14.05 11.05
C LEU A 995 5.96 12.55 10.90
N ARG A 996 4.80 12.08 11.36
CA ARG A 996 4.37 10.68 11.16
C ARG A 996 4.27 10.34 9.68
N ASN A 997 3.59 11.20 8.93
CA ASN A 997 3.39 11.07 7.49
C ASN A 997 4.73 11.03 6.73
N TRP A 998 5.67 11.89 7.13
CA TRP A 998 7.02 11.91 6.58
C TRP A 998 7.81 10.64 6.91
N HIS A 999 7.84 10.21 8.19
CA HIS A 999 8.56 9.01 8.62
C HIS A 999 8.02 7.74 7.96
N ALA A 1000 6.70 7.65 7.82
CA ALA A 1000 6.04 6.55 7.11
C ALA A 1000 6.40 6.51 5.61
N ARG A 1001 6.90 7.63 5.05
CA ARG A 1001 7.13 7.86 3.61
C ARG A 1001 5.87 7.75 2.78
N LEU A 1002 4.78 8.36 3.24
CA LEU A 1002 3.55 8.42 2.45
C LEU A 1002 3.87 9.05 1.07
N PRO A 1003 3.53 8.40 -0.07
CA PRO A 1003 3.95 8.85 -1.39
C PRO A 1003 3.55 10.30 -1.69
N ALA A 1004 2.31 10.68 -1.38
CA ALA A 1004 1.81 12.05 -1.55
C ALA A 1004 2.64 13.08 -0.77
N ILE A 1005 3.12 12.71 0.41
CA ILE A 1005 3.89 13.59 1.28
C ILE A 1005 5.32 13.73 0.73
N VAL A 1006 5.97 12.61 0.42
CA VAL A 1006 7.35 12.59 -0.11
C VAL A 1006 7.47 13.40 -1.40
N LEU A 1007 6.50 13.27 -2.31
CA LEU A 1007 6.45 14.07 -3.54
C LEU A 1007 6.27 15.57 -3.24
N ASN A 1008 5.31 15.88 -2.36
CA ASN A 1008 4.92 17.25 -2.04
C ASN A 1008 6.02 18.09 -1.37
N VAL A 1009 6.96 17.48 -0.65
CA VAL A 1009 7.99 18.27 0.03
C VAL A 1009 8.95 18.96 -0.94
N ASN A 1010 9.29 18.33 -2.06
CA ASN A 1010 10.10 19.00 -3.09
C ASN A 1010 9.33 20.18 -3.71
N ASP A 1011 8.02 20.01 -3.91
CA ASP A 1011 7.15 21.05 -4.47
C ASP A 1011 7.03 22.27 -3.55
N LEU A 1012 7.06 22.08 -2.22
CA LEU A 1012 7.12 23.19 -1.26
C LEU A 1012 8.33 24.10 -1.52
N ALA A 1013 9.53 23.52 -1.64
CA ALA A 1013 10.75 24.27 -1.86
C ALA A 1013 10.82 24.89 -3.27
N LEU A 1014 10.32 24.19 -4.30
CA LEU A 1014 10.22 24.73 -5.66
C LEU A 1014 9.26 25.93 -5.71
N ASN A 1015 8.11 25.84 -5.05
CA ASN A 1015 7.14 26.93 -4.99
C ASN A 1015 7.71 28.16 -4.24
N ALA A 1016 8.55 27.97 -3.21
CA ALA A 1016 9.25 29.08 -2.56
C ALA A 1016 10.18 29.83 -3.55
N ARG A 1017 10.97 29.11 -4.36
CA ARG A 1017 11.84 29.72 -5.38
C ARG A 1017 11.03 30.40 -6.49
N ALA A 1018 9.95 29.78 -6.95
CA ALA A 1018 9.04 30.40 -7.93
C ALA A 1018 8.38 31.68 -7.40
N SER A 1019 8.11 31.75 -6.09
CA SER A 1019 7.60 32.94 -5.42
C SER A 1019 8.63 34.08 -5.40
N VAL A 1020 9.92 33.76 -5.21
CA VAL A 1020 11.01 34.74 -5.27
C VAL A 1020 11.11 35.37 -6.66
N GLU A 1021 11.03 34.56 -7.72
CA GLU A 1021 11.01 35.07 -9.10
C GLU A 1021 9.82 35.99 -9.36
N ALA A 1022 8.62 35.59 -8.92
CA ALA A 1022 7.41 36.40 -9.06
C ALA A 1022 7.54 37.75 -8.34
N LEU A 1023 8.09 37.73 -7.12
CA LEU A 1023 8.32 38.93 -6.32
C LEU A 1023 9.33 39.88 -6.98
N ARG A 1024 10.46 39.35 -7.45
CA ARG A 1024 11.49 40.14 -8.16
C ARG A 1024 10.96 40.83 -9.41
N ASN A 1025 10.05 40.17 -10.13
CA ASN A 1025 9.43 40.70 -11.34
C ASN A 1025 8.23 41.63 -11.07
N GLY A 1026 7.80 41.80 -9.81
CA GLY A 1026 6.59 42.56 -9.48
C GLY A 1026 5.29 41.92 -10.01
N ASP A 1027 5.30 40.62 -10.31
CA ASP A 1027 4.15 39.86 -10.83
C ASP A 1027 3.29 39.34 -9.67
N PHE A 1028 2.35 40.19 -9.24
CA PHE A 1028 1.44 39.89 -8.15
C PHE A 1028 0.44 38.76 -8.46
N VAL A 1029 0.15 38.54 -9.74
CA VAL A 1029 -0.74 37.44 -10.15
C VAL A 1029 -0.04 36.11 -9.95
N LYS A 1030 1.21 35.97 -10.40
CA LYS A 1030 2.02 34.78 -10.13
C LYS A 1030 2.32 34.64 -8.64
N LEU A 1031 2.61 35.73 -7.92
CA LEU A 1031 2.86 35.72 -6.48
C LEU A 1031 1.64 35.20 -5.68
N GLY A 1032 0.42 35.62 -6.05
CA GLY A 1032 -0.82 35.13 -5.46
C GLY A 1032 -1.13 33.66 -5.81
N LYS A 1033 -0.83 33.22 -7.04
CA LYS A 1033 -0.93 31.79 -7.40
C LYS A 1033 0.01 30.95 -6.53
N CYS A 1034 1.26 31.36 -6.36
CA CYS A 1034 2.22 30.67 -5.49
C CYS A 1034 1.77 30.63 -4.02
N LEU A 1035 1.15 31.72 -3.52
CA LEU A 1035 0.56 31.77 -2.18
C LEU A 1035 -0.53 30.69 -2.00
N SER A 1036 -1.44 30.58 -2.97
CA SER A 1036 -2.52 29.58 -2.95
C SER A 1036 -1.98 28.16 -3.06
N MET A 1037 -0.99 27.94 -3.94
CA MET A 1037 -0.27 26.66 -4.05
C MET A 1037 0.40 26.28 -2.73
N SER A 1038 1.01 27.23 -2.00
CA SER A 1038 1.55 26.98 -0.66
C SER A 1038 0.47 26.48 0.31
N GLY A 1039 -0.72 27.08 0.28
CA GLY A 1039 -1.87 26.61 1.05
C GLY A 1039 -2.28 25.17 0.70
N MET A 1040 -2.30 24.82 -0.59
CA MET A 1040 -2.60 23.45 -1.05
C MET A 1040 -1.53 22.46 -0.60
N HIS A 1041 -0.24 22.80 -0.73
CA HIS A 1041 0.85 21.94 -0.26
C HIS A 1041 0.79 21.74 1.25
N LYS A 1042 0.44 22.76 2.05
CA LYS A 1042 0.22 22.62 3.50
C LYS A 1042 -0.95 21.68 3.83
N LEU A 1043 -2.02 21.70 3.04
CA LEU A 1043 -3.15 20.78 3.21
C LEU A 1043 -2.74 19.32 2.95
N ILE A 1044 -1.88 19.09 1.95
CA ILE A 1044 -1.31 17.75 1.71
C ILE A 1044 -0.46 17.31 2.90
N MET A 1045 0.40 18.19 3.43
CA MET A 1045 1.24 17.88 4.61
C MET A 1045 0.40 17.59 5.86
N ALA A 1046 -0.61 18.44 6.11
CA ALA A 1046 -1.46 18.40 7.28
C ALA A 1046 -2.91 18.80 6.89
N PRO A 1047 -3.83 17.84 6.72
CA PRO A 1047 -5.22 18.12 6.33
C PRO A 1047 -5.94 19.06 7.31
N GLY A 1048 -5.55 19.04 8.60
CA GLY A 1048 -6.11 19.93 9.62
C GLY A 1048 -5.67 21.40 9.55
N SER A 1049 -4.87 21.79 8.56
CA SER A 1049 -4.32 23.15 8.41
C SER A 1049 -5.34 24.18 7.90
N MET A 1050 -6.41 23.77 7.23
CA MET A 1050 -7.51 24.65 6.80
C MET A 1050 -8.84 24.09 7.32
N PRO A 1051 -9.39 24.62 8.43
CA PRO A 1051 -10.68 24.17 8.95
C PRO A 1051 -11.85 24.60 8.06
N LEU A 1052 -12.94 23.83 8.06
CA LEU A 1052 -14.16 24.09 7.26
C LEU A 1052 -14.68 25.54 7.34
N ARG A 1053 -14.66 26.16 8.52
CA ARG A 1053 -15.06 27.57 8.70
C ARG A 1053 -14.23 28.56 7.87
N ILE A 1054 -12.96 28.24 7.62
CA ILE A 1054 -12.08 29.05 6.77
C ILE A 1054 -12.41 28.80 5.31
N GLU A 1055 -12.68 27.56 4.91
CA GLU A 1055 -13.11 27.22 3.55
C GLU A 1055 -14.41 27.97 3.18
N LEU A 1056 -15.39 28.03 4.10
CA LEU A 1056 -16.63 28.79 3.90
C LEU A 1056 -16.40 30.29 3.68
N PHE A 1057 -15.44 30.89 4.40
CA PHE A 1057 -15.07 32.29 4.18
C PHE A 1057 -14.38 32.47 2.83
N ILE A 1058 -13.40 31.64 2.51
CA ILE A 1058 -12.67 31.68 1.25
C ILE A 1058 -13.60 31.55 0.06
N ASP A 1059 -14.61 30.66 0.13
CA ASP A 1059 -15.58 30.49 -0.96
C ASP A 1059 -16.36 31.77 -1.30
N GLN A 1060 -16.55 32.67 -0.32
CA GLN A 1060 -17.22 33.95 -0.54
C GLN A 1060 -16.30 35.04 -1.09
N VAL A 1061 -14.98 34.95 -0.85
CA VAL A 1061 -14.02 36.01 -1.20
C VAL A 1061 -13.05 35.62 -2.31
N LYS A 1062 -12.98 34.34 -2.72
CA LYS A 1062 -11.97 33.84 -3.69
C LYS A 1062 -11.92 34.63 -5.00
N ASP A 1063 -13.05 35.16 -5.46
CA ASP A 1063 -13.11 35.96 -6.69
C ASP A 1063 -12.48 37.35 -6.54
N ASP A 1064 -12.29 37.83 -5.31
CA ASP A 1064 -11.59 39.07 -4.98
C ASP A 1064 -10.09 38.86 -4.70
N LEU A 1065 -9.62 37.61 -4.67
CA LEU A 1065 -8.26 37.25 -4.26
C LEU A 1065 -7.38 36.87 -5.45
N LEU A 1066 -6.11 37.32 -5.40
CA LEU A 1066 -5.01 36.76 -6.18
C LEU A 1066 -4.49 35.47 -5.53
N GLY A 1067 -4.56 35.38 -4.21
CA GLY A 1067 -4.28 34.15 -3.49
C GLY A 1067 -4.45 34.26 -1.98
N TYR A 1068 -4.38 33.11 -1.31
CA TYR A 1068 -4.55 33.01 0.14
C TYR A 1068 -3.87 31.78 0.73
N GLN A 1069 -3.55 31.85 2.03
CA GLN A 1069 -3.24 30.67 2.84
C GLN A 1069 -3.36 30.98 4.34
N MET A 1070 -3.28 29.95 5.17
CA MET A 1070 -3.07 30.12 6.62
C MET A 1070 -1.59 30.40 6.91
N ALA A 1071 -1.33 31.27 7.89
CA ALA A 1071 0.02 31.52 8.40
C ALA A 1071 0.52 30.36 9.29
N GLY A 1072 1.83 30.13 9.27
CA GLY A 1072 2.51 29.09 10.02
C GLY A 1072 1.94 27.70 9.74
N ALA A 1073 1.79 26.89 10.78
CA ALA A 1073 1.26 25.52 10.69
C ALA A 1073 -0.21 25.44 10.23
N GLY A 1074 -1.00 26.51 10.40
CA GLY A 1074 -2.44 26.54 10.12
C GLY A 1074 -3.33 25.98 11.23
N GLY A 1075 -4.61 25.74 10.90
CA GLY A 1075 -5.63 25.20 11.80
C GLY A 1075 -6.26 26.22 12.76
N GLY A 1076 -5.78 27.48 12.74
CA GLY A 1076 -6.17 28.61 13.57
C GLY A 1076 -5.17 29.77 13.39
N GLY A 1077 -5.27 30.82 14.19
CA GLY A 1077 -4.34 31.95 14.15
C GLY A 1077 -4.66 32.94 13.02
N PHE A 1078 -3.64 33.35 12.27
CA PHE A 1078 -3.77 34.30 11.17
C PHE A 1078 -3.85 33.64 9.79
N MET A 1079 -4.50 34.35 8.88
CA MET A 1079 -4.62 34.03 7.46
C MET A 1079 -4.06 35.19 6.64
N ILE A 1080 -3.35 34.83 5.57
CA ILE A 1080 -2.68 35.73 4.63
C ILE A 1080 -3.55 35.79 3.37
N LEU A 1081 -3.99 36.99 3.00
CA LEU A 1081 -4.74 37.22 1.77
C LEU A 1081 -4.00 38.23 0.89
N LEU A 1082 -3.95 37.95 -0.41
CA LEU A 1082 -3.52 38.90 -1.43
C LEU A 1082 -4.71 39.24 -2.32
N THR A 1083 -5.14 40.49 -2.31
CA THR A 1083 -6.36 40.95 -2.98
C THR A 1083 -6.09 41.43 -4.42
N LYS A 1084 -7.07 41.29 -5.31
CA LYS A 1084 -6.98 41.75 -6.72
C LYS A 1084 -6.96 43.27 -6.82
N GLU A 1085 -7.86 43.92 -6.08
CA GLU A 1085 -7.95 45.38 -6.00
C GLU A 1085 -7.23 45.90 -4.75
N PRO A 1086 -6.65 47.12 -4.78
CA PRO A 1086 -6.01 47.71 -3.61
C PRO A 1086 -7.00 48.11 -2.52
N ASN A 1087 -6.51 48.20 -1.28
CA ASN A 1087 -7.17 48.74 -0.09
C ASN A 1087 -8.51 48.05 0.28
N GLN A 1088 -8.57 46.73 0.13
CA GLN A 1088 -9.79 45.95 0.37
C GLN A 1088 -9.99 45.53 1.84
N GLN A 1089 -9.22 46.06 2.79
CA GLN A 1089 -9.28 45.63 4.20
C GLN A 1089 -10.69 45.76 4.80
N GLU A 1090 -11.39 46.87 4.55
CA GLU A 1090 -12.74 47.12 5.10
C GLU A 1090 -13.80 46.20 4.49
N LYS A 1091 -13.69 45.91 3.18
CA LYS A 1091 -14.55 44.93 2.49
C LYS A 1091 -14.39 43.56 3.14
N MET A 1092 -13.15 43.10 3.34
CA MET A 1092 -12.88 41.80 3.97
C MET A 1092 -13.41 41.74 5.40
N ASN A 1093 -13.25 42.82 6.18
CA ASN A 1093 -13.77 42.89 7.55
C ASN A 1093 -15.31 42.83 7.60
N THR A 1094 -15.99 43.47 6.64
CA THR A 1094 -17.45 43.44 6.52
C THR A 1094 -17.95 42.02 6.20
N ILE A 1095 -17.31 41.33 5.25
CA ILE A 1095 -17.67 39.95 4.89
C ILE A 1095 -17.44 39.00 6.08
N LEU A 1096 -16.31 39.15 6.79
CA LEU A 1096 -16.03 38.38 8.01
C LEU A 1096 -17.12 38.56 9.07
N GLY A 1097 -17.60 39.79 9.27
CA GLY A 1097 -18.67 40.10 10.22
C GLY A 1097 -20.03 39.48 9.88
N ASN A 1098 -20.26 39.16 8.60
CA ASN A 1098 -21.51 38.55 8.11
C ASN A 1098 -21.53 37.01 8.21
N ILE A 1099 -20.42 36.38 8.59
CA ILE A 1099 -20.31 34.92 8.71
C ILE A 1099 -20.34 34.55 10.21
N PRO A 1100 -21.46 34.01 10.73
CA PRO A 1100 -21.60 33.70 12.17
C PRO A 1100 -20.49 32.78 12.71
N GLU A 1101 -20.05 31.81 11.91
CA GLU A 1101 -18.99 30.85 12.25
C GLU A 1101 -17.62 31.50 12.43
N MET A 1102 -17.47 32.74 11.93
CA MET A 1102 -16.27 33.57 12.02
C MET A 1102 -16.30 34.59 13.16
N SER A 1103 -17.21 34.43 14.14
CA SER A 1103 -17.24 35.27 15.34
C SER A 1103 -15.85 35.41 16.00
N GLY A 1104 -15.45 36.66 16.26
CA GLY A 1104 -14.14 37.02 16.81
C GLY A 1104 -13.00 37.13 15.77
N ALA A 1105 -13.26 36.82 14.50
CA ALA A 1105 -12.33 37.10 13.41
C ALA A 1105 -12.35 38.59 13.05
N ARG A 1106 -11.18 39.14 12.71
CA ARG A 1106 -11.03 40.54 12.29
C ARG A 1106 -9.81 40.75 11.42
N VAL A 1107 -9.85 41.78 10.59
CA VAL A 1107 -8.68 42.24 9.84
C VAL A 1107 -7.74 43.01 10.76
N TYR A 1108 -6.45 42.74 10.67
CA TYR A 1108 -5.39 43.48 11.36
C TYR A 1108 -4.64 44.37 10.36
N PRO A 1109 -4.44 45.67 10.67
CA PRO A 1109 -3.53 46.50 9.91
C PRO A 1109 -2.12 45.91 9.97
N ALA A 1110 -1.57 45.52 8.83
CA ALA A 1110 -0.22 44.97 8.74
C ALA A 1110 0.48 45.46 7.48
N VAL A 1111 1.76 45.80 7.61
CA VAL A 1111 2.57 46.34 6.52
C VAL A 1111 3.93 45.64 6.47
N PHE A 1112 4.55 45.67 5.30
CA PHE A 1112 5.88 45.14 5.08
C PHE A 1112 6.92 45.88 5.94
N SER A 1113 7.72 45.14 6.70
CA SER A 1113 8.78 45.69 7.52
C SER A 1113 10.10 45.73 6.75
N ARG A 1114 10.72 46.91 6.68
CA ARG A 1114 12.04 47.08 6.05
C ARG A 1114 13.18 46.66 6.96
N THR A 1115 12.93 46.55 8.26
CA THR A 1115 13.95 46.17 9.24
C THR A 1115 13.49 44.94 10.03
N GLY A 1116 14.46 44.15 10.51
CA GLY A 1116 14.20 42.97 11.34
C GLY A 1116 14.43 43.28 12.82
N LEU A 1117 15.47 42.68 13.39
CA LEU A 1117 15.98 42.95 14.73
C LEU A 1117 16.64 44.34 14.82
N GLU A 1118 16.25 45.14 15.81
CA GLU A 1118 16.83 46.46 16.10
C GLU A 1118 17.15 46.64 17.59
N TYR A 1119 18.12 47.51 17.88
CA TYR A 1119 18.60 47.82 19.22
C TYR A 1119 18.52 49.32 19.50
N GLU A 1120 18.14 49.67 20.73
CA GLU A 1120 18.10 51.04 21.24
C GLU A 1120 18.58 51.03 22.69
N ILE A 1121 19.57 51.86 23.04
CA ILE A 1121 20.03 52.02 24.43
C ILE A 1121 19.27 53.20 25.04
N LEU A 1122 18.59 52.94 26.15
CA LEU A 1122 17.83 53.91 26.92
C LEU A 1122 18.57 54.20 28.24
N ASP A 1123 18.59 55.47 28.63
CA ASP A 1123 19.19 55.94 29.88
C ASP A 1123 18.35 55.60 31.11
#